data_AF-A0A0P7YDU1-F1
#
_entry.id   AF-A0A0P7YDU1-F1
#
_cell.length_a   1.000
_cell.length_b   1.000
_cell.length_c   1.000
_cell.angle_alpha   90.00
_cell.angle_beta   90.00
_cell.angle_gamma   90.00
#
_symmetry.space_group_name_H-M   'P 1'
#
loop_
_entity.id
_entity.type
_entity.pdbx_description
1 polymer ?
#
loop_
_entity_poly.entity_id
_entity_poly.type
_entity_poly.pdbx_seq_one_letter_code
_entity_poly.pdbx_strand_id
1 'polypeptide(L)'
;CERKEEFIEKIKSLDIETQAAIVAYIQEVTHNQENVLDLQWLEVSDLPSEELDPLSRTMAFHLRRLIDERDDCAEVIVELTQERDYLLSQQPPNPPPAREPDHSPQEGPITLLCREDRQHLAVELADSKAKLRRARQELEEKTEQLVDTRSELERLEVEMQKLKQENTQLLAEARSARVYRDELDALRERAARVDRLETELSRCREKLHDVHFYRTRVEELREDNLTLLETKALLEEQLAGARRRCDKLHELEKENLQLRSKLHDVEMERDTDKKRLEELLEENMLLEISQKQSMNESAHLGWELEQLAKNNDVNGACKSFVLELNESTSSQLLKLEKENQSLQSTIQELRQASLNTQESQLRALELEKENQGLSKKLERLQTLLEQERQTTQDMGNLGEELLKDKLKLERLLEAVQTEKCRQISELEVEKEQLSQTVTALRQRAQADSEARVREVERENRSLHQTISDTGSRLACLEAEKRQTIRELEQLRKQCEQAKDLEQKVAHLERSHEDLQKQAAGLQEAHIRVEALERENAGLEQDNCRLKKLADSAQNSALRLKVLEEEHRRQGEENLELQRTTESLKLAAAKVSQLQQENSELEREREELSLTVDSLRALAKKAERLELSYQGLNEENRQLRQSLEESAARAQALEQELHDAEAESQQLQRELEERRVAARRSEALEEQKQTLEQELGQLEKEKKQMEREVKRLRQQLEVKETALDESSLRLACLEKEARMREKELSCLKEASGKVKELERENKELQKLATIDKRTLATLREDLVNEKLKVQQQWNEMEKLSQELEKIGLNRERLLQEEHNCEDDKYKILETKIESTLKKTLEIREEKIQSLESRLEESSSLNLQLRTELTAV
;
A
#
# COMPACT_ATOMS: atom_id res chain seq x y z
N CYS A 1 -43.19 63.08 40.16
CA CYS A 1 -42.29 63.96 40.94
C CYS A 1 -43.11 64.69 42.01
N GLU A 2 -42.88 64.40 43.29
CA GLU A 2 -43.73 64.84 44.40
C GLU A 2 -43.45 66.29 44.87
N ARG A 3 -42.34 66.91 44.44
CA ARG A 3 -41.95 68.29 44.82
C ARG A 3 -42.03 69.31 43.67
N LYS A 4 -42.85 69.04 42.66
CA LYS A 4 -42.94 69.86 41.43
C LYS A 4 -43.26 71.33 41.72
N GLU A 5 -44.15 71.59 42.68
CA GLU A 5 -44.59 72.95 43.02
C GLU A 5 -43.46 73.79 43.63
N GLU A 6 -42.63 73.19 44.49
CA GLU A 6 -41.48 73.85 45.12
C GLU A 6 -40.42 74.28 44.10
N PHE A 7 -40.18 73.46 43.06
CA PHE A 7 -39.26 73.81 41.97
C PHE A 7 -39.82 74.93 41.09
N ILE A 8 -41.12 74.92 40.81
CA ILE A 8 -41.77 75.99 40.03
C ILE A 8 -41.68 77.32 40.78
N GLU A 9 -41.87 77.33 42.10
CA GLU A 9 -41.70 78.53 42.93
C GLU A 9 -40.26 79.03 42.93
N LYS A 10 -39.28 78.12 43.05
CA LYS A 10 -37.86 78.49 42.96
C LYS A 10 -37.50 79.06 41.59
N ILE A 11 -37.95 78.45 40.49
CA ILE A 11 -37.69 78.99 39.14
C ILE A 11 -38.30 80.38 38.99
N LYS A 12 -39.53 80.60 39.48
CA LYS A 12 -40.19 81.92 39.46
C LYS A 12 -39.48 83.00 40.29
N SER A 13 -38.63 82.62 41.25
CA SER A 13 -37.79 83.54 42.03
C SER A 13 -36.46 83.93 41.35
N LEU A 14 -36.10 83.29 40.25
CA LEU A 14 -34.89 83.62 39.47
C LEU A 14 -35.14 84.84 38.57
N ASP A 15 -34.08 85.44 38.05
CA ASP A 15 -34.17 86.53 37.07
C ASP A 15 -34.77 86.04 35.73
N ILE A 16 -35.31 86.98 34.94
CA ILE A 16 -36.11 86.68 33.75
C ILE A 16 -35.28 85.99 32.66
N GLU A 17 -34.00 86.36 32.51
CA GLU A 17 -33.11 85.74 31.52
C GLU A 17 -32.85 84.27 31.88
N THR A 18 -32.55 84.00 33.16
CA THR A 18 -32.39 82.63 33.65
C THR A 18 -33.69 81.84 33.57
N GLN A 19 -34.85 82.44 33.86
CA GLN A 19 -36.14 81.79 33.67
C GLN A 19 -36.39 81.44 32.19
N ALA A 20 -36.09 82.35 31.26
CA ALA A 20 -36.28 82.11 29.82
C ALA A 20 -35.34 81.01 29.31
N ALA A 21 -34.09 80.97 29.77
CA ALA A 21 -33.14 79.91 29.44
C ALA A 21 -33.62 78.55 29.98
N ILE A 22 -34.09 78.50 31.23
CA ILE A 22 -34.66 77.27 31.82
C ILE A 22 -35.90 76.82 31.03
N VAL A 23 -36.77 77.73 30.61
CA VAL A 23 -37.93 77.40 29.78
C VAL A 23 -37.49 76.85 28.41
N ALA A 24 -36.47 77.42 27.79
CA ALA A 24 -35.93 76.91 26.52
C ALA A 24 -35.41 75.47 26.68
N TYR A 25 -34.66 75.16 27.74
CA TYR A 25 -34.20 73.79 28.00
C TYR A 25 -35.34 72.83 28.35
N ILE A 26 -36.34 73.26 29.13
CA ILE A 26 -37.53 72.44 29.39
C ILE A 26 -38.28 72.17 28.08
N GLN A 27 -38.41 73.17 27.20
CA GLN A 27 -39.01 73.00 25.88
C GLN A 27 -38.20 72.05 25.01
N GLU A 28 -36.88 72.15 25.01
CA GLU A 28 -35.98 71.28 24.25
C GLU A 28 -36.13 69.81 24.67
N VAL A 29 -36.14 69.53 25.97
CA VAL A 29 -36.30 68.17 26.53
C VAL A 29 -37.71 67.63 26.32
N THR A 30 -38.73 68.50 26.30
CA THR A 30 -40.14 68.08 26.09
C THR A 30 -40.53 67.94 24.62
N HIS A 31 -39.90 68.68 23.70
CA HIS A 31 -40.19 68.59 22.26
C HIS A 31 -39.34 67.52 21.56
N ASN A 32 -38.13 67.28 22.03
CA ASN A 32 -37.24 66.24 21.49
C ASN A 32 -37.05 65.12 22.52
N GLN A 33 -37.84 64.05 22.40
CA GLN A 33 -37.73 62.87 23.26
C GLN A 33 -36.37 62.15 23.13
N GLU A 34 -35.65 62.37 22.02
CA GLU A 34 -34.28 61.89 21.80
C GLU A 34 -33.24 62.59 22.70
N ASN A 35 -33.58 63.63 23.46
CA ASN A 35 -32.64 64.21 24.43
C ASN A 35 -32.75 63.55 25.83
N VAL A 36 -33.65 62.59 26.01
CA VAL A 36 -33.89 61.90 27.29
C VAL A 36 -33.44 60.46 27.19
N LEU A 37 -32.40 60.11 27.96
CA LEU A 37 -31.99 58.72 28.14
C LEU A 37 -32.88 58.07 29.20
N ASP A 38 -33.84 57.25 28.77
CA ASP A 38 -34.61 56.42 29.69
C ASP A 38 -33.69 55.34 30.28
N LEU A 39 -33.72 55.13 31.59
CA LEU A 39 -32.91 54.13 32.32
C LEU A 39 -33.76 52.92 32.78
N GLN A 40 -35.06 52.92 32.50
CA GLN A 40 -35.99 51.85 32.90
C GLN A 40 -35.76 50.52 32.14
N TRP A 41 -34.93 50.51 31.09
CA TRP A 41 -34.55 49.30 30.33
C TRP A 41 -33.68 48.32 31.11
N LEU A 42 -33.00 48.77 32.18
CA LEU A 42 -32.21 47.87 33.04
C LEU A 42 -33.11 46.88 33.83
N GLU A 43 -34.41 47.16 33.91
CA GLU A 43 -35.38 46.41 34.70
C GLU A 43 -36.32 45.50 33.86
N VAL A 44 -36.23 45.51 32.52
CA VAL A 44 -37.13 44.72 31.65
C VAL A 44 -36.37 43.59 30.95
N SER A 45 -36.55 42.35 31.42
CA SER A 45 -35.78 41.19 30.95
C SER A 45 -36.28 40.51 29.67
N ASP A 46 -37.48 40.84 29.17
CA ASP A 46 -38.06 40.15 28.01
C ASP A 46 -38.79 41.14 27.07
N LEU A 47 -38.06 41.71 26.09
CA LEU A 47 -38.65 42.43 24.95
C LEU A 47 -38.45 41.65 23.63
N PRO A 48 -39.43 41.68 22.71
CA PRO A 48 -39.33 41.02 21.41
C PRO A 48 -38.24 41.65 20.51
N SER A 49 -37.55 40.81 19.73
CA SER A 49 -36.36 41.19 18.94
C SER A 49 -36.60 42.29 17.90
N GLU A 50 -37.84 42.51 17.46
CA GLU A 50 -38.19 43.52 16.45
C GLU A 50 -38.22 44.95 17.02
N GLU A 51 -38.38 45.10 18.35
CA GLU A 51 -38.38 46.40 19.04
C GLU A 51 -37.00 46.74 19.64
N LEU A 52 -36.11 45.74 19.77
CA LEU A 52 -34.76 45.90 20.32
C LEU A 52 -33.80 46.63 19.37
N ASP A 53 -33.94 46.42 18.06
CA ASP A 53 -33.08 47.02 17.03
C ASP A 53 -33.19 48.56 16.95
N PRO A 54 -34.39 49.17 16.86
CA PRO A 54 -34.51 50.63 16.88
C PRO A 54 -34.07 51.21 18.24
N LEU A 55 -34.39 50.54 19.35
CA LEU A 55 -34.02 51.00 20.69
C LEU A 55 -32.51 50.95 20.94
N SER A 56 -31.83 49.89 20.51
CA SER A 56 -30.38 49.74 20.63
C SER A 56 -29.62 50.76 19.77
N ARG A 57 -30.15 51.14 18.60
CA ARG A 57 -29.61 52.23 17.77
C ARG A 57 -29.71 53.58 18.47
N THR A 58 -30.85 53.90 19.06
CA THR A 58 -31.06 55.15 19.82
C THR A 58 -30.14 55.21 21.05
N MET A 59 -29.99 54.09 21.77
CA MET A 59 -29.06 54.01 22.91
C MET A 59 -27.59 54.15 22.48
N ALA A 60 -27.18 53.49 21.40
CA ALA A 60 -25.83 53.63 20.85
C ALA A 60 -25.53 55.07 20.43
N PHE A 61 -26.54 55.78 19.90
CA PHE A 61 -26.45 57.19 19.58
C PHE A 61 -26.26 58.07 20.83
N HIS A 62 -27.03 57.87 21.90
CA HIS A 62 -26.86 58.62 23.16
C HIS A 62 -25.53 58.33 23.85
N LEU A 63 -25.09 57.08 23.88
CA LEU A 63 -23.81 56.70 24.45
C LEU A 63 -22.64 57.32 23.68
N ARG A 64 -22.73 57.37 22.34
CA ARG A 64 -21.72 58.03 21.52
C ARG A 64 -21.67 59.52 21.79
N ARG A 65 -22.83 60.19 21.81
CA ARG A 65 -22.92 61.62 22.15
C ARG A 65 -22.36 61.93 23.53
N LEU A 66 -22.63 61.10 24.55
CA LEU A 66 -22.07 61.28 25.89
C LEU A 66 -20.54 61.10 25.93
N ILE A 67 -20.01 60.19 25.12
CA ILE A 67 -18.56 60.01 24.97
C ILE A 67 -17.94 61.26 24.34
N ASP A 68 -18.56 61.77 23.27
CA ASP A 68 -18.10 62.99 22.60
C ASP A 68 -18.16 64.20 23.54
N GLU A 69 -19.27 64.41 24.27
CA GLU A 69 -19.41 65.49 25.27
C GLU A 69 -18.39 65.38 26.42
N ARG A 70 -18.06 64.15 26.85
CA ARG A 70 -17.01 63.92 27.86
C ARG A 70 -15.65 64.34 27.32
N ASP A 71 -15.35 63.97 26.08
CA ASP A 71 -14.05 64.25 25.46
C ASP A 71 -13.87 65.75 25.21
N ASP A 72 -14.92 66.44 24.76
CA ASP A 72 -14.95 67.90 24.66
C ASP A 72 -14.72 68.57 26.04
N CYS A 73 -15.40 68.09 27.09
CA CYS A 73 -15.19 68.62 28.45
C CYS A 73 -13.76 68.35 28.95
N ALA A 74 -13.17 67.20 28.62
CA ALA A 74 -11.80 66.88 28.99
C ALA A 74 -10.81 67.82 28.29
N GLU A 75 -11.06 68.16 27.02
CA GLU A 75 -10.27 69.15 26.27
C GLU A 75 -10.33 70.53 26.92
N VAL A 76 -11.53 71.02 27.26
CA VAL A 76 -11.70 72.30 27.98
C VAL A 76 -11.01 72.30 29.35
N ILE A 77 -11.06 71.20 30.10
CA ILE A 77 -10.35 71.08 31.38
C ILE A 77 -8.83 71.19 31.15
N VAL A 78 -8.31 70.56 30.10
CA VAL A 78 -6.89 70.65 29.77
C VAL A 78 -6.51 72.08 29.39
N GLU A 79 -7.31 72.77 28.57
CA GLU A 79 -7.09 74.18 28.22
C GLU A 79 -7.09 75.08 29.45
N LEU A 80 -8.09 74.99 30.32
CA LEU A 80 -8.16 75.77 31.57
C LEU A 80 -7.01 75.44 32.52
N THR A 81 -6.55 74.19 32.54
CA THR A 81 -5.39 73.77 33.35
C THR A 81 -4.10 74.37 32.80
N GLN A 82 -3.93 74.40 31.49
CA GLN A 82 -2.80 75.04 30.82
C GLN A 82 -2.83 76.56 31.02
N GLU A 83 -3.99 77.22 30.93
CA GLU A 83 -4.13 78.65 31.24
C GLU A 83 -3.76 78.95 32.70
N ARG A 84 -4.25 78.14 33.65
CA ARG A 84 -3.86 78.26 35.06
C ARG A 84 -2.35 78.12 35.24
N ASP A 85 -1.74 77.11 34.63
CA ASP A 85 -0.30 76.85 34.77
C ASP A 85 0.54 77.92 34.08
N TYR A 86 0.07 78.45 32.95
CA TYR A 86 0.65 79.60 32.28
C TYR A 86 0.59 80.85 33.16
N LEU A 87 -0.55 81.15 33.79
CA LEU A 87 -0.72 82.26 34.73
C LEU A 87 0.14 82.09 36.00
N LEU A 88 0.29 80.86 36.51
CA LEU A 88 1.19 80.54 37.62
C LEU A 88 2.66 80.72 37.22
N SER A 89 3.03 80.41 35.99
CA SER A 89 4.40 80.60 35.48
C SER A 89 4.78 82.07 35.25
N GLN A 90 3.80 82.96 35.07
CA GLN A 90 4.01 84.40 34.93
C GLN A 90 4.13 85.14 36.27
N GLN A 91 3.91 84.50 37.41
CA GLN A 91 4.20 85.11 38.71
C GLN A 91 5.72 85.15 38.95
N PRO A 92 6.33 86.33 39.23
CA PRO A 92 7.74 86.39 39.58
C PRO A 92 7.98 85.67 40.91
N PRO A 93 9.14 85.03 41.12
CA PRO A 93 9.42 84.27 42.33
C PRO A 93 9.54 85.23 43.52
N ASN A 94 8.56 85.19 44.42
CA ASN A 94 8.65 85.87 45.71
C ASN A 94 9.86 85.32 46.50
N PRO A 95 10.77 86.16 46.99
CA PRO A 95 11.89 85.72 47.82
C PRO A 95 11.41 85.29 49.22
N PRO A 96 12.19 84.45 49.92
CA PRO A 96 11.82 83.92 51.24
C PRO A 96 11.80 85.05 52.29
N PRO A 97 10.96 84.97 53.33
CA PRO A 97 10.86 86.05 54.31
C PRO A 97 12.15 86.14 55.13
N ALA A 98 12.84 87.27 54.97
CA ALA A 98 14.00 87.67 55.75
C ALA A 98 13.61 88.13 57.15
N ARG A 99 14.56 87.94 58.08
CA ARG A 99 14.58 88.41 59.47
C ARG A 99 14.84 89.93 59.59
N GLU A 100 14.18 90.52 60.60
CA GLU A 100 14.53 91.73 61.41
C GLU A 100 14.41 93.15 60.76
N PRO A 101 14.34 94.29 61.51
CA PRO A 101 14.28 94.56 62.97
C PRO A 101 13.27 95.66 63.45
N ASP A 102 13.19 95.83 64.78
CA ASP A 102 12.78 96.98 65.62
C ASP A 102 12.10 98.22 65.02
N HIS A 103 10.96 98.62 65.62
CA HIS A 103 10.79 99.89 66.36
C HIS A 103 9.44 99.87 67.12
N SER A 104 9.51 99.97 68.45
CA SER A 104 8.40 100.39 69.32
C SER A 104 8.44 101.94 69.42
N PRO A 105 7.33 102.66 69.67
CA PRO A 105 6.54 102.49 70.89
C PRO A 105 5.01 102.71 70.77
N GLN A 106 4.30 102.11 71.74
CA GLN A 106 3.13 102.65 72.44
C GLN A 106 1.70 102.34 71.94
N GLU A 107 0.97 101.67 72.86
CA GLU A 107 -0.49 101.68 73.11
C GLU A 107 -1.43 100.77 72.29
N GLY A 108 -1.67 99.57 72.85
CA GLY A 108 -2.83 98.69 72.60
C GLY A 108 -2.61 97.31 73.25
N PRO A 109 -3.53 96.76 74.08
CA PRO A 109 -3.14 95.98 75.24
C PRO A 109 -2.64 94.57 74.91
N ILE A 110 -1.40 94.31 75.33
CA ILE A 110 -0.87 92.96 75.54
C ILE A 110 -1.66 92.37 76.71
N THR A 111 -2.59 91.45 76.41
CA THR A 111 -3.03 90.47 77.39
C THR A 111 -1.81 89.62 77.72
N LEU A 112 -1.13 89.95 78.81
CA LEU A 112 -0.11 89.11 79.41
C LEU A 112 -0.82 87.85 79.90
N LEU A 113 -0.94 86.86 79.00
CA LEU A 113 -1.29 85.49 79.37
C LEU A 113 -0.36 85.07 80.52
N CYS A 114 -0.94 84.57 81.59
CA CYS A 114 -0.21 84.17 82.77
C CYS A 114 0.81 83.07 82.38
N ARG A 115 1.87 82.88 83.16
CA ARG A 115 2.86 81.81 82.90
C ARG A 115 2.17 80.43 82.77
N GLU A 116 1.06 80.26 83.48
CA GLU A 116 0.17 79.10 83.45
C GLU A 116 -0.53 78.93 82.09
N ASP A 117 -1.13 79.99 81.51
CA ASP A 117 -1.79 79.91 80.20
C ASP A 117 -0.82 79.51 79.08
N ARG A 118 0.41 80.03 79.11
CA ARG A 118 1.46 79.64 78.16
C ARG A 118 1.87 78.17 78.32
N GLN A 119 1.83 77.64 79.55
CA GLN A 119 2.09 76.22 79.81
C GLN A 119 0.93 75.34 79.36
N HIS A 120 -0.33 75.74 79.58
CA HIS A 120 -1.51 75.05 79.08
C HIS A 120 -1.53 74.98 77.54
N LEU A 121 -1.31 76.10 76.86
CA LEU A 121 -1.19 76.15 75.39
C LEU A 121 -0.02 75.29 74.88
N ALA A 122 1.09 75.20 75.61
CA ALA A 122 2.21 74.34 75.23
C ALA A 122 1.88 72.85 75.36
N VAL A 123 1.10 72.46 76.38
CA VAL A 123 0.61 71.08 76.56
C VAL A 123 -0.41 70.73 75.47
N GLU A 124 -1.38 71.60 75.18
CA GLU A 124 -2.33 71.39 74.08
C GLU A 124 -1.64 71.30 72.71
N LEU A 125 -0.60 72.11 72.49
CA LEU A 125 0.25 72.01 71.30
C LEU A 125 1.05 70.69 71.27
N ALA A 126 1.52 70.21 72.42
CA ALA A 126 2.20 68.91 72.51
C ALA A 126 1.24 67.75 72.24
N ASP A 127 0.01 67.81 72.75
CA ASP A 127 -1.04 66.81 72.54
C ASP A 127 -1.52 66.78 71.09
N SER A 128 -1.73 67.94 70.47
CA SER A 128 -2.05 68.03 69.04
C SER A 128 -0.90 67.51 68.18
N LYS A 129 0.36 67.83 68.53
CA LYS A 129 1.54 67.24 67.87
C LYS A 129 1.63 65.73 68.07
N ALA A 130 1.28 65.20 69.23
CA ALA A 130 1.26 63.76 69.49
C ALA A 130 0.16 63.06 68.70
N LYS A 131 -1.06 63.62 68.66
CA LYS A 131 -2.16 63.13 67.81
C LYS A 131 -1.77 63.15 66.33
N LEU A 132 -1.11 64.21 65.87
CA LEU A 132 -0.61 64.29 64.50
C LEU A 132 0.45 63.22 64.19
N ARG A 133 1.34 62.91 65.14
CA ARG A 133 2.32 61.82 64.97
C ARG A 133 1.65 60.45 64.88
N ARG A 134 0.65 60.16 65.72
CA ARG A 134 -0.11 58.90 65.65
C ARG A 134 -0.87 58.78 64.33
N ALA A 135 -1.58 59.83 63.91
CA ALA A 135 -2.28 59.83 62.62
C ALA A 135 -1.33 59.64 61.43
N ARG A 136 -0.10 60.17 61.50
CA ARG A 136 0.93 59.91 60.48
C ARG A 136 1.40 58.46 60.48
N GLN A 137 1.66 57.89 61.65
CA GLN A 137 2.04 56.47 61.75
C GLN A 137 0.92 55.55 61.26
N GLU A 138 -0.34 55.80 61.66
CA GLU A 138 -1.50 55.06 61.17
C GLU A 138 -1.64 55.19 59.65
N LEU A 139 -1.39 56.37 59.09
CA LEU A 139 -1.39 56.57 57.64
C LEU A 139 -0.26 55.75 56.98
N GLU A 140 0.95 55.76 57.54
CA GLU A 140 2.09 54.96 57.04
C GLU A 140 1.76 53.45 57.06
N GLU A 141 1.26 52.92 58.18
CA GLU A 141 0.83 51.52 58.31
C GLU A 141 -0.29 51.16 57.31
N LYS A 142 -1.24 52.07 57.09
CA LYS A 142 -2.30 51.87 56.08
C LYS A 142 -1.76 51.92 54.66
N THR A 143 -0.74 52.75 54.39
CA THR A 143 -0.08 52.77 53.08
C THR A 143 0.70 51.49 52.81
N GLU A 144 1.38 50.93 53.81
CA GLU A 144 2.06 49.64 53.71
C GLU A 144 1.06 48.49 53.43
N GLN A 145 -0.02 48.42 54.20
CA GLN A 145 -1.10 47.45 53.97
C GLN A 145 -1.73 47.57 52.56
N LEU A 146 -1.89 48.80 52.06
CA LEU A 146 -2.36 49.03 50.70
C LEU A 146 -1.37 48.55 49.64
N VAL A 147 -0.06 48.68 49.87
CA VAL A 147 0.97 48.18 48.95
C VAL A 147 0.98 46.66 48.93
N ASP A 148 0.92 46.01 50.09
CA ASP A 148 0.90 44.53 50.19
C ASP A 148 -0.33 43.96 49.48
N THR A 149 -1.52 44.49 49.77
CA THR A 149 -2.77 44.05 49.12
C THR A 149 -2.77 44.31 47.62
N ARG A 150 -2.18 45.41 47.14
CA ARG A 150 -1.98 45.64 45.69
C ARG A 150 -1.06 44.60 45.08
N SER A 151 0.06 44.27 45.73
CA SER A 151 0.99 43.24 45.22
C SER A 151 0.36 41.85 45.18
N GLU A 152 -0.51 41.52 46.15
CA GLU A 152 -1.27 40.28 46.15
C GLU A 152 -2.31 40.23 45.03
N LEU A 153 -3.01 41.34 44.78
CA LEU A 153 -3.93 41.47 43.65
C LEU A 153 -3.21 41.30 42.31
N GLU A 154 -2.06 41.96 42.12
CA GLU A 154 -1.24 41.81 40.91
C GLU A 154 -0.79 40.35 40.72
N ARG A 155 -0.38 39.66 41.79
CA ARG A 155 -0.04 38.23 41.74
C ARG A 155 -1.23 37.38 41.32
N LEU A 156 -2.41 37.60 41.91
CA LEU A 156 -3.64 36.88 41.57
C LEU A 156 -4.11 37.17 40.14
N GLU A 157 -3.93 38.39 39.64
CA GLU A 157 -4.21 38.74 38.25
C GLU A 157 -3.32 37.97 37.28
N VAL A 158 -2.02 37.84 37.57
CA VAL A 158 -1.10 37.03 36.77
C VAL A 158 -1.47 35.55 36.82
N GLU A 159 -1.82 35.01 37.99
CA GLU A 159 -2.29 33.62 38.13
C GLU A 159 -3.59 33.38 37.35
N MET A 160 -4.54 34.31 37.41
CA MET A 160 -5.77 34.26 36.61
C MET A 160 -5.47 34.30 35.11
N GLN A 161 -4.54 35.14 34.66
CA GLN A 161 -4.14 35.19 33.25
C GLN A 161 -3.50 33.87 32.79
N LYS A 162 -2.65 33.25 33.61
CA LYS A 162 -2.06 31.93 33.32
C LYS A 162 -3.15 30.85 33.19
N LEU A 163 -4.08 30.78 34.15
CA LEU A 163 -5.20 29.83 34.10
C LEU A 163 -6.10 30.06 32.87
N LYS A 164 -6.33 31.32 32.47
CA LYS A 164 -7.06 31.63 31.23
C LYS A 164 -6.31 31.12 30.00
N GLN A 165 -5.00 31.33 29.92
CA GLN A 165 -4.18 30.82 28.82
C GLN A 165 -4.19 29.29 28.76
N GLU A 166 -3.99 28.60 29.89
CA GLU A 166 -4.06 27.14 29.98
C GLU A 166 -5.44 26.62 29.55
N ASN A 167 -6.54 27.27 29.98
CA ASN A 167 -7.89 26.89 29.54
C ASN A 167 -8.05 27.02 28.02
N THR A 168 -7.56 28.11 27.42
CA THR A 168 -7.60 28.26 25.95
C THR A 168 -6.78 27.21 25.22
N GLN A 169 -5.63 26.80 25.76
CA GLN A 169 -4.80 25.74 25.21
C GLN A 169 -5.50 24.38 25.30
N LEU A 170 -6.07 24.05 26.47
CA LEU A 170 -6.84 22.82 26.66
C LEU A 170 -8.06 22.75 25.73
N LEU A 171 -8.74 23.88 25.48
CA LEU A 171 -9.82 23.94 24.51
C LEU A 171 -9.33 23.71 23.07
N ALA A 172 -8.17 24.25 22.70
CA ALA A 172 -7.56 24.00 21.40
C ALA A 172 -7.15 22.53 21.22
N GLU A 173 -6.53 21.94 22.24
CA GLU A 173 -6.19 20.51 22.28
C GLU A 173 -7.45 19.65 22.16
N ALA A 174 -8.50 19.94 22.93
CA ALA A 174 -9.77 19.21 22.84
C ALA A 174 -10.41 19.28 21.44
N ARG A 175 -10.27 20.43 20.75
CA ARG A 175 -10.71 20.57 19.34
C ARG A 175 -9.88 19.71 18.41
N SER A 176 -8.54 19.73 18.51
CA SER A 176 -7.68 18.85 17.69
C SER A 176 -7.96 17.37 17.92
N ALA A 177 -8.19 16.95 19.16
CA ALA A 177 -8.55 15.57 19.50
C ALA A 177 -9.92 15.16 18.96
N ARG A 178 -10.84 16.10 18.67
CA ARG A 178 -12.08 15.81 17.94
C ARG A 178 -11.79 15.57 16.46
N VAL A 179 -11.02 16.45 15.82
CA VAL A 179 -10.61 16.29 14.42
C VAL A 179 -9.91 14.95 14.18
N TYR A 180 -8.97 14.56 15.04
CA TYR A 180 -8.30 13.26 14.92
C TYR A 180 -9.26 12.07 15.10
N ARG A 181 -10.30 12.19 15.93
CA ARG A 181 -11.32 11.16 16.05
C ARG A 181 -12.15 11.05 14.77
N ASP A 182 -12.57 12.19 14.21
CA ASP A 182 -13.31 12.22 12.95
C ASP A 182 -12.48 11.64 11.79
N GLU A 183 -11.17 11.93 11.75
CA GLU A 183 -10.24 11.32 10.78
C GLU A 183 -10.11 9.81 10.97
N LEU A 184 -9.99 9.34 12.21
CA LEU A 184 -9.94 7.91 12.50
C LEU A 184 -11.25 7.21 12.11
N ASP A 185 -12.40 7.83 12.34
CA ASP A 185 -13.69 7.28 11.95
C ASP A 185 -13.85 7.23 10.42
N ALA A 186 -13.42 8.28 9.70
CA ALA A 186 -13.37 8.27 8.24
C ALA A 186 -12.42 7.18 7.70
N LEU A 187 -11.28 6.95 8.36
CA LEU A 187 -10.35 5.87 7.99
C LEU A 187 -10.94 4.48 8.27
N ARG A 188 -11.67 4.31 9.37
CA ARG A 188 -12.40 3.05 9.67
C ARG A 188 -13.47 2.75 8.63
N GLU A 189 -14.24 3.75 8.21
CA GLU A 189 -15.23 3.58 7.14
C GLU A 189 -14.57 3.23 5.80
N ARG A 190 -13.44 3.87 5.48
CA ARG A 190 -12.65 3.53 4.28
C ARG A 190 -12.12 2.10 4.34
N ALA A 191 -11.60 1.65 5.48
CA ALA A 191 -11.14 0.27 5.67
C ALA A 191 -12.31 -0.73 5.48
N ALA A 192 -13.46 -0.48 6.12
CA ALA A 192 -14.63 -1.33 5.95
C ALA A 192 -15.14 -1.36 4.49
N ARG A 193 -14.99 -0.26 3.74
CA ARG A 193 -15.29 -0.23 2.31
C ARG A 193 -14.30 -1.06 1.49
N VAL A 194 -13.01 -1.04 1.84
CA VAL A 194 -12.00 -1.89 1.21
C VAL A 194 -12.34 -3.36 1.43
N ASP A 195 -12.67 -3.77 2.66
CA ASP A 195 -13.05 -5.15 2.96
C ASP A 195 -14.24 -5.61 2.10
N ARG A 196 -15.27 -4.78 1.95
CA ARG A 196 -16.40 -5.07 1.06
C ARG A 196 -15.96 -5.25 -0.39
N LEU A 197 -15.14 -4.33 -0.91
CA LEU A 197 -14.62 -4.44 -2.27
C LEU A 197 -13.74 -5.68 -2.46
N GLU A 198 -12.97 -6.10 -1.46
CA GLU A 198 -12.19 -7.33 -1.50
C GLU A 198 -13.06 -8.58 -1.55
N THR A 199 -14.18 -8.60 -0.81
CA THR A 199 -15.16 -9.69 -0.91
C THR A 199 -15.83 -9.75 -2.27
N GLU A 200 -16.19 -8.60 -2.85
CA GLU A 200 -16.76 -8.50 -4.19
C GLU A 200 -15.74 -8.94 -5.26
N LEU A 201 -14.49 -8.52 -5.15
CA LEU A 201 -13.40 -8.96 -6.03
C LEU A 201 -13.17 -10.47 -5.94
N SER A 202 -13.23 -11.04 -4.74
CA SER A 202 -13.10 -12.49 -4.53
C SER A 202 -14.24 -13.24 -5.22
N ARG A 203 -15.48 -12.76 -5.09
CA ARG A 203 -16.64 -13.31 -5.80
C ARG A 203 -16.53 -13.17 -7.32
N CYS A 204 -15.99 -12.04 -7.81
CA CYS A 204 -15.73 -11.84 -9.24
C CYS A 204 -14.65 -12.80 -9.75
N ARG A 205 -13.61 -13.08 -8.95
CA ARG A 205 -12.59 -14.09 -9.28
C ARG A 205 -13.23 -15.47 -9.37
N GLU A 206 -14.07 -15.88 -8.42
CA GLU A 206 -14.78 -17.17 -8.48
C GLU A 206 -15.60 -17.30 -9.78
N LYS A 207 -16.40 -16.29 -10.12
CA LYS A 207 -17.14 -16.26 -11.39
C LYS A 207 -16.24 -16.36 -12.61
N LEU A 208 -15.04 -15.76 -12.57
CA LEU A 208 -14.07 -15.89 -13.65
C LEU A 208 -13.57 -17.33 -13.78
N HIS A 209 -13.34 -18.03 -12.67
CA HIS A 209 -12.98 -19.45 -12.69
C HIS A 209 -14.09 -20.30 -13.32
N ASP A 210 -15.35 -20.04 -12.99
CA ASP A 210 -16.49 -20.72 -13.64
C ASP A 210 -16.51 -20.47 -15.16
N VAL A 211 -16.26 -19.23 -15.59
CA VAL A 211 -16.16 -18.90 -17.02
C VAL A 211 -15.00 -19.65 -17.68
N HIS A 212 -13.84 -19.75 -17.03
CA HIS A 212 -12.72 -20.55 -17.55
C HIS A 212 -13.09 -22.03 -17.66
N PHE A 213 -13.75 -22.59 -16.65
CA PHE A 213 -14.24 -23.97 -16.68
C PHE A 213 -15.19 -24.22 -17.86
N TYR A 214 -16.19 -23.36 -18.04
CA TYR A 214 -17.13 -23.49 -19.17
C TYR A 214 -16.45 -23.29 -20.52
N ARG A 215 -15.45 -22.40 -20.60
CA ARG A 215 -14.66 -22.20 -21.81
C ARG A 215 -13.89 -23.47 -22.19
N THR A 216 -13.14 -24.04 -21.24
CA THR A 216 -12.43 -25.31 -21.48
C THR A 216 -13.40 -26.41 -21.88
N ARG A 217 -14.56 -26.52 -21.21
CA ARG A 217 -15.57 -27.51 -21.55
C ARG A 217 -16.14 -27.34 -22.96
N VAL A 218 -16.31 -26.10 -23.42
CA VAL A 218 -16.76 -25.80 -24.79
C VAL A 218 -15.66 -26.11 -25.81
N GLU A 219 -14.39 -25.88 -25.48
CA GLU A 219 -13.25 -26.22 -26.33
C GLU A 219 -13.14 -27.75 -26.49
N GLU A 220 -13.23 -28.53 -25.41
CA GLU A 220 -13.29 -30.00 -25.45
C GLU A 220 -14.43 -30.49 -26.35
N LEU A 221 -15.65 -29.97 -26.16
CA LEU A 221 -16.81 -30.37 -26.97
C LEU A 221 -16.64 -29.98 -28.44
N ARG A 222 -15.90 -28.91 -28.76
CA ARG A 222 -15.60 -28.55 -30.15
C ARG A 222 -14.61 -29.52 -30.77
N GLU A 223 -13.58 -29.93 -30.04
CA GLU A 223 -12.64 -30.96 -30.49
C GLU A 223 -13.34 -32.30 -30.71
N ASP A 224 -14.18 -32.73 -29.77
CA ASP A 224 -15.02 -33.93 -29.92
C ASP A 224 -15.90 -33.84 -31.18
N ASN A 225 -16.56 -32.71 -31.42
CA ASN A 225 -17.37 -32.52 -32.63
C ASN A 225 -16.54 -32.53 -33.92
N LEU A 226 -15.33 -31.98 -33.90
CA LEU A 226 -14.42 -32.03 -35.06
C LEU A 226 -14.04 -33.49 -35.39
N THR A 227 -13.65 -34.28 -34.39
CA THR A 227 -13.34 -35.70 -34.61
C THR A 227 -14.56 -36.49 -35.10
N LEU A 228 -15.76 -36.17 -34.61
CA LEU A 228 -17.02 -36.75 -35.11
C LEU A 228 -17.30 -36.37 -36.58
N LEU A 229 -16.98 -35.14 -36.98
CA LEU A 229 -17.11 -34.72 -38.37
C LEU A 229 -16.10 -35.41 -39.28
N GLU A 230 -14.85 -35.57 -38.84
CA GLU A 230 -13.81 -36.30 -39.58
C GLU A 230 -14.17 -37.78 -39.75
N THR A 231 -14.63 -38.44 -38.68
CA THR A 231 -15.09 -39.83 -38.76
C THR A 231 -16.32 -39.99 -39.64
N LYS A 232 -17.27 -39.05 -39.58
CA LYS A 232 -18.41 -39.01 -40.52
C LYS A 232 -17.94 -38.87 -41.97
N ALA A 233 -17.03 -37.95 -42.26
CA ALA A 233 -16.51 -37.75 -43.61
C ALA A 233 -15.80 -39.00 -44.16
N LEU A 234 -15.00 -39.67 -43.31
CA LEU A 234 -14.37 -40.94 -43.66
C LEU A 234 -15.39 -42.03 -43.97
N LEU A 235 -16.46 -42.14 -43.18
CA LEU A 235 -17.54 -43.11 -43.42
C LEU A 235 -18.31 -42.79 -44.71
N GLU A 236 -18.55 -41.51 -45.01
CA GLU A 236 -19.16 -41.08 -46.26
C GLU A 236 -18.29 -41.43 -47.48
N GLU A 237 -16.97 -41.26 -47.37
CA GLU A 237 -16.02 -41.65 -48.42
C GLU A 237 -16.00 -43.17 -48.62
N GLN A 238 -15.96 -43.95 -47.52
CA GLN A 238 -16.06 -45.41 -47.58
C GLN A 238 -17.37 -45.88 -48.23
N LEU A 239 -18.49 -45.24 -47.88
CA LEU A 239 -19.79 -45.53 -48.48
C LEU A 239 -19.81 -45.19 -49.98
N ALA A 240 -19.24 -44.05 -50.38
CA ALA A 240 -19.11 -43.68 -51.77
C ALA A 240 -18.22 -44.67 -52.54
N GLY A 241 -17.11 -45.11 -51.95
CA GLY A 241 -16.24 -46.14 -52.50
C GLY A 241 -16.96 -47.49 -52.65
N ALA A 242 -17.77 -47.89 -51.66
CA ALA A 242 -18.61 -49.09 -51.76
C ALA A 242 -19.63 -48.98 -52.90
N ARG A 243 -20.32 -47.84 -53.04
CA ARG A 243 -21.26 -47.59 -54.14
C ARG A 243 -20.58 -47.69 -55.50
N ARG A 244 -19.43 -47.04 -55.70
CA ARG A 244 -18.65 -47.13 -56.97
C ARG A 244 -18.25 -48.57 -57.30
N ARG A 245 -17.87 -49.38 -56.30
CA ARG A 245 -17.58 -50.81 -56.50
C ARG A 245 -18.83 -51.59 -56.91
N CYS A 246 -19.98 -51.31 -56.29
CA CYS A 246 -21.25 -51.90 -56.71
C CYS A 246 -21.58 -51.51 -58.15
N ASP A 247 -21.45 -50.24 -58.54
CA ASP A 247 -21.70 -49.80 -59.91
C ASP A 247 -20.79 -50.55 -60.89
N LYS A 248 -19.50 -50.71 -60.56
CA LYS A 248 -18.57 -51.47 -61.40
C LYS A 248 -18.93 -52.95 -61.52
N LEU A 249 -19.42 -53.57 -60.43
CA LEU A 249 -19.94 -54.94 -60.47
C LEU A 249 -21.14 -55.05 -61.42
N HIS A 250 -22.09 -54.10 -61.36
CA HIS A 250 -23.23 -54.10 -62.28
C HIS A 250 -22.81 -53.94 -63.75
N GLU A 251 -21.81 -53.10 -64.05
CA GLU A 251 -21.23 -53.01 -65.40
C GLU A 251 -20.64 -54.34 -65.87
N LEU A 252 -19.84 -54.98 -65.01
CA LEU A 252 -19.21 -56.27 -65.34
C LEU A 252 -20.25 -57.38 -65.49
N GLU A 253 -21.32 -57.39 -64.69
CA GLU A 253 -22.44 -58.32 -64.85
C GLU A 253 -23.15 -58.11 -66.19
N LYS A 254 -23.37 -56.86 -66.59
CA LYS A 254 -23.95 -56.52 -67.90
C LYS A 254 -23.07 -57.03 -69.04
N GLU A 255 -21.76 -56.81 -68.98
CA GLU A 255 -20.80 -57.34 -69.97
C GLU A 255 -20.78 -58.87 -69.98
N ASN A 256 -20.84 -59.52 -68.80
CA ASN A 256 -20.88 -60.98 -68.70
C ASN A 256 -22.14 -61.55 -69.39
N LEU A 257 -23.30 -60.94 -69.17
CA LEU A 257 -24.55 -61.33 -69.85
C LEU A 257 -24.46 -61.14 -71.37
N GLN A 258 -23.84 -60.06 -71.84
CA GLN A 258 -23.62 -59.84 -73.28
C GLN A 258 -22.68 -60.90 -73.88
N LEU A 259 -21.60 -61.26 -73.19
CA LEU A 259 -20.70 -62.32 -73.63
C LEU A 259 -21.38 -63.68 -73.65
N ARG A 260 -22.21 -63.99 -72.64
CA ARG A 260 -23.03 -65.22 -72.64
C ARG A 260 -24.00 -65.27 -73.82
N SER A 261 -24.65 -64.16 -74.15
CA SER A 261 -25.52 -64.08 -75.34
C SER A 261 -24.73 -64.35 -76.63
N LYS A 262 -23.59 -63.68 -76.82
CA LYS A 262 -22.74 -63.89 -78.01
C LYS A 262 -22.24 -65.33 -78.11
N LEU A 263 -21.88 -65.94 -76.98
CA LEU A 263 -21.45 -67.34 -76.95
C LEU A 263 -22.58 -68.27 -77.36
N HIS A 264 -23.81 -68.02 -76.88
CA HIS A 264 -24.99 -68.75 -77.32
C HIS A 264 -25.25 -68.60 -78.82
N ASP A 265 -25.14 -67.38 -79.37
CA ASP A 265 -25.31 -67.13 -80.81
C ASP A 265 -24.30 -67.95 -81.63
N VAL A 266 -23.01 -67.95 -81.24
CA VAL A 266 -21.96 -68.75 -81.90
C VAL A 266 -22.18 -70.25 -81.73
N GLU A 267 -22.69 -70.71 -80.59
CA GLU A 267 -23.06 -72.11 -80.40
C GLU A 267 -24.20 -72.52 -81.34
N MET A 268 -25.18 -71.65 -81.54
CA MET A 268 -26.28 -71.88 -82.47
C MET A 268 -25.77 -71.90 -83.92
N GLU A 269 -24.89 -70.97 -84.32
CA GLU A 269 -24.23 -70.98 -85.64
C GLU A 269 -23.45 -72.29 -85.86
N ARG A 270 -22.64 -72.69 -84.88
CA ARG A 270 -21.90 -73.96 -84.91
C ARG A 270 -22.84 -75.17 -85.07
N ASP A 271 -23.96 -75.18 -84.37
CA ASP A 271 -24.91 -76.28 -84.45
C ASP A 271 -25.70 -76.27 -85.78
N THR A 272 -25.91 -75.10 -86.40
CA THR A 272 -26.42 -75.03 -87.78
C THR A 272 -25.40 -75.51 -88.81
N ASP A 273 -24.12 -75.16 -88.65
CA ASP A 273 -23.05 -75.63 -89.52
C ASP A 273 -22.87 -77.15 -89.41
N LYS A 274 -22.96 -77.71 -88.19
CA LYS A 274 -22.96 -79.16 -87.98
C LYS A 274 -24.09 -79.85 -88.74
N LYS A 275 -25.33 -79.36 -88.63
CA LYS A 275 -26.46 -79.90 -89.39
C LYS A 275 -26.23 -79.80 -90.89
N ARG A 276 -25.67 -78.68 -91.37
CA ARG A 276 -25.35 -78.51 -92.78
C ARG A 276 -24.27 -79.47 -93.26
N LEU A 277 -23.26 -79.73 -92.45
CA LEU A 277 -22.24 -80.74 -92.72
C LEU A 277 -22.84 -82.15 -92.75
N GLU A 278 -23.74 -82.47 -91.81
CA GLU A 278 -24.48 -83.74 -91.81
C GLU A 278 -25.31 -83.91 -93.09
N GLU A 279 -26.08 -82.90 -93.50
CA GLU A 279 -26.83 -82.89 -94.76
C GLU A 279 -25.91 -83.11 -95.98
N LEU A 280 -24.79 -82.39 -96.06
CA LEU A 280 -23.82 -82.55 -97.15
C LEU A 280 -23.16 -83.92 -97.16
N LEU A 281 -22.91 -84.52 -95.99
CA LEU A 281 -22.40 -85.88 -95.88
C LEU A 281 -23.43 -86.91 -96.37
N GLU A 282 -24.71 -86.73 -96.03
CA GLU A 282 -25.81 -87.57 -96.52
C GLU A 282 -25.96 -87.44 -98.05
N GLU A 283 -25.98 -86.21 -98.58
CA GLU A 283 -26.01 -85.95 -100.03
C GLU A 283 -24.83 -86.59 -100.75
N ASN A 284 -23.61 -86.45 -100.20
CA ASN A 284 -22.41 -87.04 -100.77
C ASN A 284 -22.48 -88.58 -100.74
N MET A 285 -22.98 -89.18 -99.66
CA MET A 285 -23.20 -90.63 -99.59
C MET A 285 -24.22 -91.11 -100.64
N LEU A 286 -25.31 -90.36 -100.84
CA LEU A 286 -26.31 -90.66 -101.87
C LEU A 286 -25.73 -90.55 -103.29
N LEU A 287 -24.94 -89.52 -103.55
CA LEU A 287 -24.23 -89.37 -104.83
C LEU A 287 -23.23 -90.51 -105.05
N GLU A 288 -22.51 -90.93 -104.02
CA GLU A 288 -21.59 -92.07 -104.09
C GLU A 288 -22.33 -93.38 -104.39
N ILE A 289 -23.49 -93.59 -103.78
CA ILE A 289 -24.36 -94.75 -104.07
C ILE A 289 -24.87 -94.68 -105.51
N SER A 290 -25.35 -93.52 -105.97
CA SER A 290 -25.82 -93.32 -107.34
C SER A 290 -24.70 -93.52 -108.37
N GLN A 291 -23.50 -93.02 -108.09
CA GLN A 291 -22.32 -93.25 -108.91
C GLN A 291 -21.97 -94.73 -108.98
N LYS A 292 -21.96 -95.44 -107.84
CA LYS A 292 -21.74 -96.90 -107.80
C LYS A 292 -22.80 -97.65 -108.60
N GLN A 293 -24.08 -97.27 -108.50
CA GLN A 293 -25.16 -97.86 -109.28
C GLN A 293 -24.99 -97.62 -110.79
N SER A 294 -24.69 -96.38 -111.22
CA SER A 294 -24.41 -96.04 -112.61
C SER A 294 -23.18 -96.78 -113.17
N MET A 295 -22.14 -96.92 -112.36
CA MET A 295 -20.96 -97.73 -112.72
C MET A 295 -21.32 -99.21 -112.91
N ASN A 296 -22.20 -99.76 -112.07
CA ASN A 296 -22.69 -101.14 -112.22
C ASN A 296 -23.55 -101.32 -113.48
N GLU A 297 -24.43 -100.36 -113.79
CA GLU A 297 -25.21 -100.35 -115.05
C GLU A 297 -24.29 -100.25 -116.28
N SER A 298 -23.26 -99.40 -116.22
CA SER A 298 -22.25 -99.28 -117.26
C SER A 298 -21.44 -100.56 -117.45
N ALA A 299 -21.09 -101.25 -116.35
CA ALA A 299 -20.46 -102.56 -116.41
C ALA A 299 -21.38 -103.63 -117.02
N HIS A 300 -22.69 -103.55 -116.76
CA HIS A 300 -23.67 -104.47 -117.35
C HIS A 300 -23.83 -104.24 -118.86
N LEU A 301 -23.88 -102.98 -119.31
CA LEU A 301 -23.87 -102.61 -120.74
C LEU A 301 -22.55 -102.98 -121.42
N GLY A 302 -21.41 -102.83 -120.72
CA GLY A 302 -20.12 -103.32 -121.19
C GLY A 302 -20.11 -104.83 -121.42
N TRP A 303 -20.72 -105.59 -120.52
CA TRP A 303 -20.90 -107.04 -120.66
C TRP A 303 -21.80 -107.40 -121.86
N GLU A 304 -22.86 -106.63 -122.13
CA GLU A 304 -23.71 -106.81 -123.31
C GLU A 304 -22.97 -106.53 -124.63
N LEU A 305 -22.12 -105.50 -124.67
CA LEU A 305 -21.27 -105.17 -125.82
C LEU A 305 -20.20 -106.25 -126.08
N GLU A 306 -19.65 -106.86 -125.02
CA GLU A 306 -18.65 -107.93 -125.13
C GLU A 306 -19.26 -109.27 -125.61
N GLN A 307 -20.57 -109.46 -125.42
CA GLN A 307 -21.33 -110.56 -126.05
C GLN A 307 -21.54 -110.34 -127.56
N LEU A 308 -21.61 -109.10 -128.02
CA LEU A 308 -21.70 -108.77 -129.46
C LEU A 308 -20.35 -108.88 -130.19
N ALA A 309 -19.23 -108.68 -129.50
CA ALA A 309 -17.88 -108.78 -130.06
C ALA A 309 -17.42 -110.23 -130.37
N LYS A 310 -18.12 -111.26 -129.88
CA LYS A 310 -17.77 -112.68 -130.11
C LYS A 310 -18.27 -113.29 -131.43
N ASN A 311 -18.87 -112.52 -132.33
CA ASN A 311 -19.44 -113.00 -133.59
C ASN A 311 -18.97 -112.21 -134.82
N ASN A 312 -17.67 -112.24 -135.17
CA ASN A 312 -17.17 -112.17 -136.57
C ASN A 312 -15.62 -112.23 -136.65
N ASP A 313 -15.11 -113.31 -137.25
CA ASP A 313 -13.72 -113.50 -137.74
C ASP A 313 -13.69 -113.41 -139.28
N VAL A 314 -12.54 -113.01 -139.88
CA VAL A 314 -11.83 -113.70 -141.01
C VAL A 314 -10.83 -112.81 -141.82
N ASN A 315 -9.66 -113.42 -142.13
CA ASN A 315 -8.62 -113.20 -143.19
C ASN A 315 -7.43 -112.22 -142.96
N GLY A 316 -6.17 -112.45 -143.36
CA GLY A 316 -5.45 -113.58 -144.01
C GLY A 316 -4.30 -113.18 -145.00
N ALA A 317 -3.02 -113.43 -144.63
CA ALA A 317 -1.83 -113.88 -145.42
C ALA A 317 -0.87 -113.03 -146.36
N CYS A 318 0.45 -113.35 -146.25
CA CYS A 318 1.57 -113.50 -147.26
C CYS A 318 2.73 -112.45 -147.47
N LYS A 319 3.90 -112.94 -147.98
CA LYS A 319 5.35 -112.55 -147.76
C LYS A 319 6.10 -111.80 -148.92
N SER A 320 7.30 -111.23 -148.60
CA SER A 320 8.60 -111.17 -149.37
C SER A 320 9.09 -109.87 -150.09
N PHE A 321 10.06 -109.12 -149.50
CA PHE A 321 11.02 -108.19 -150.17
C PHE A 321 12.24 -107.81 -149.27
N VAL A 322 12.80 -108.78 -148.51
CA VAL A 322 13.64 -108.50 -147.31
C VAL A 322 15.16 -108.42 -147.56
N LEU A 323 15.67 -108.52 -148.79
CA LEU A 323 17.13 -108.60 -149.00
C LEU A 323 17.80 -107.47 -149.80
N GLU A 324 17.06 -106.50 -150.34
CA GLU A 324 17.67 -105.33 -151.02
C GLU A 324 17.68 -104.05 -150.16
N LEU A 325 17.05 -104.06 -148.99
CA LEU A 325 16.98 -102.90 -148.05
C LEU A 325 18.03 -102.94 -146.93
N ASN A 326 18.91 -103.94 -146.91
CA ASN A 326 19.87 -104.14 -145.82
C ASN A 326 21.17 -103.30 -145.94
N GLU A 327 21.43 -102.67 -147.09
CA GLU A 327 22.57 -101.74 -147.25
C GLU A 327 22.21 -100.28 -146.88
N SER A 328 20.93 -99.90 -146.97
CA SER A 328 20.45 -98.57 -146.55
C SER A 328 20.27 -98.45 -145.02
N THR A 329 19.97 -99.55 -144.33
CA THR A 329 19.73 -99.58 -142.87
C THR A 329 21.02 -99.47 -142.06
N SER A 330 22.17 -99.91 -142.59
CA SER A 330 23.45 -99.83 -141.88
C SER A 330 23.98 -98.39 -141.73
N SER A 331 23.66 -97.49 -142.67
CA SER A 331 24.03 -96.06 -142.58
C SER A 331 23.16 -95.27 -141.58
N GLN A 332 21.93 -95.76 -141.35
CA GLN A 332 20.95 -95.17 -140.45
C GLN A 332 21.21 -95.56 -138.99
N LEU A 333 21.76 -96.75 -138.76
CA LEU A 333 22.14 -97.23 -137.42
C LEU A 333 23.28 -96.40 -136.80
N LEU A 334 24.28 -96.00 -137.61
CA LEU A 334 25.40 -95.16 -137.15
C LEU A 334 24.98 -93.71 -136.82
N LYS A 335 23.93 -93.19 -137.49
CA LYS A 335 23.31 -91.91 -137.14
C LYS A 335 22.56 -91.99 -135.80
N LEU A 336 21.81 -93.07 -135.60
CA LEU A 336 21.12 -93.33 -134.34
C LEU A 336 22.09 -93.55 -133.16
N GLU A 337 23.26 -94.17 -133.38
CA GLU A 337 24.29 -94.32 -132.33
C GLU A 337 24.90 -92.97 -131.89
N LYS A 338 25.18 -92.07 -132.84
CA LYS A 338 25.65 -90.71 -132.51
C LYS A 338 24.58 -89.87 -131.83
N GLU A 339 23.33 -89.99 -132.26
CA GLU A 339 22.20 -89.36 -131.59
C GLU A 339 22.01 -89.91 -130.17
N ASN A 340 22.18 -91.22 -129.95
CA ASN A 340 22.05 -91.85 -128.62
C ASN A 340 23.17 -91.40 -127.66
N GLN A 341 24.42 -91.25 -128.14
CA GLN A 341 25.50 -90.66 -127.33
C GLN A 341 25.25 -89.18 -127.01
N SER A 342 24.71 -88.40 -127.95
CA SER A 342 24.36 -87.00 -127.69
C SER A 342 23.22 -86.86 -126.68
N LEU A 343 22.20 -87.74 -126.74
CA LEU A 343 21.10 -87.79 -125.80
C LEU A 343 21.58 -88.18 -124.39
N GLN A 344 22.53 -89.11 -124.27
CA GLN A 344 23.13 -89.45 -122.98
C GLN A 344 23.90 -88.29 -122.34
N SER A 345 24.64 -87.50 -123.15
CA SER A 345 25.30 -86.28 -122.65
C SER A 345 24.29 -85.25 -122.15
N THR A 346 23.21 -85.01 -122.91
CA THR A 346 22.15 -84.08 -122.47
C THR A 346 21.42 -84.55 -121.21
N ILE A 347 21.23 -85.86 -121.02
CA ILE A 347 20.64 -86.39 -119.77
C ILE A 347 21.60 -86.20 -118.58
N GLN A 348 22.90 -86.37 -118.77
CA GLN A 348 23.90 -86.10 -117.72
C GLN A 348 23.95 -84.61 -117.33
N GLU A 349 23.91 -83.72 -118.32
CA GLU A 349 23.86 -82.27 -118.08
C GLU A 349 22.57 -81.86 -117.36
N LEU A 350 21.41 -82.42 -117.73
CA LEU A 350 20.14 -82.16 -117.04
C LEU A 350 20.15 -82.70 -115.61
N ARG A 351 20.80 -83.84 -115.34
CA ARG A 351 20.96 -84.38 -113.98
C ARG A 351 21.89 -83.51 -113.13
N GLN A 352 22.99 -83.00 -113.69
CA GLN A 352 23.87 -82.06 -113.00
C GLN A 352 23.19 -80.71 -112.75
N ALA A 353 22.40 -80.20 -113.71
CA ALA A 353 21.61 -78.99 -113.51
C ALA A 353 20.57 -79.17 -112.39
N SER A 354 19.90 -80.33 -112.34
CA SER A 354 18.95 -80.66 -111.27
C SER A 354 19.61 -80.73 -109.89
N LEU A 355 20.77 -81.38 -109.77
CA LEU A 355 21.55 -81.42 -108.53
C LEU A 355 22.00 -80.01 -108.10
N ASN A 356 22.49 -79.20 -109.03
CA ASN A 356 22.88 -77.81 -108.75
C ASN A 356 21.69 -76.95 -108.29
N THR A 357 20.50 -77.13 -108.89
CA THR A 357 19.29 -76.43 -108.42
C THR A 357 18.90 -76.87 -107.02
N GLN A 358 19.02 -78.16 -106.69
CA GLN A 358 18.69 -78.68 -105.37
C GLN A 358 19.69 -78.20 -104.31
N GLU A 359 20.98 -78.16 -104.61
CA GLU A 359 22.01 -77.57 -103.76
C GLU A 359 21.79 -76.06 -103.56
N SER A 360 21.39 -75.33 -104.62
CA SER A 360 21.07 -73.90 -104.50
C SER A 360 19.85 -73.63 -103.60
N GLN A 361 18.84 -74.51 -103.65
CA GLN A 361 17.65 -74.42 -102.80
C GLN A 361 17.99 -74.72 -101.33
N LEU A 362 18.84 -75.71 -101.06
CA LEU A 362 19.31 -76.00 -99.70
C LEU A 362 20.13 -74.85 -99.13
N ARG A 363 21.04 -74.26 -99.91
CA ARG A 363 21.80 -73.07 -99.49
C ARG A 363 20.89 -71.87 -99.25
N ALA A 364 19.86 -71.67 -100.05
CA ALA A 364 18.88 -70.60 -99.84
C ALA A 364 18.09 -70.80 -98.52
N LEU A 365 17.66 -72.03 -98.23
CA LEU A 365 16.98 -72.38 -96.97
C LEU A 365 17.89 -72.22 -95.75
N GLU A 366 19.18 -72.54 -95.87
CA GLU A 366 20.17 -72.31 -94.81
C GLU A 366 20.36 -70.81 -94.55
N LEU A 367 20.50 -70.00 -95.60
CA LEU A 367 20.59 -68.54 -95.50
C LEU A 367 19.31 -67.91 -94.94
N GLU A 368 18.13 -68.43 -95.27
CA GLU A 368 16.86 -67.98 -94.68
C GLU A 368 16.79 -68.29 -93.18
N LYS A 369 17.24 -69.48 -92.76
CA LYS A 369 17.29 -69.84 -91.32
C LYS A 369 18.30 -68.97 -90.57
N GLU A 370 19.45 -68.70 -91.16
CA GLU A 370 20.45 -67.79 -90.59
C GLU A 370 19.92 -66.35 -90.50
N ASN A 371 19.28 -65.85 -91.56
CA ASN A 371 18.63 -64.53 -91.55
C ASN A 371 17.52 -64.44 -90.51
N GLN A 372 16.65 -65.44 -90.39
CA GLN A 372 15.64 -65.48 -89.32
C GLN A 372 16.28 -65.53 -87.94
N GLY A 373 17.38 -66.24 -87.77
CA GLY A 373 18.16 -66.29 -86.54
C GLY A 373 18.79 -64.94 -86.18
N LEU A 374 19.32 -64.22 -87.18
CA LEU A 374 19.89 -62.88 -87.02
C LEU A 374 18.81 -61.83 -86.76
N SER A 375 17.65 -61.88 -87.41
CA SER A 375 16.50 -61.00 -87.15
C SER A 375 16.00 -61.15 -85.72
N LYS A 376 15.84 -62.40 -85.23
CA LYS A 376 15.46 -62.65 -83.83
C LYS A 376 16.52 -62.15 -82.83
N LYS A 377 17.81 -62.19 -83.19
CA LYS A 377 18.87 -61.60 -82.36
C LYS A 377 18.83 -60.08 -82.39
N LEU A 378 18.58 -59.47 -83.54
CA LEU A 378 18.41 -58.02 -83.69
C LEU A 378 17.22 -57.49 -82.90
N GLU A 379 16.06 -58.16 -82.96
CA GLU A 379 14.88 -57.81 -82.17
C GLU A 379 15.17 -57.88 -80.66
N ARG A 380 15.84 -58.94 -80.19
CA ARG A 380 16.26 -59.05 -78.78
C ARG A 380 17.22 -57.93 -78.39
N LEU A 381 18.20 -57.60 -79.23
CA LEU A 381 19.12 -56.50 -78.98
C LEU A 381 18.42 -55.14 -78.99
N GLN A 382 17.42 -54.92 -79.84
CA GLN A 382 16.59 -53.71 -79.84
C GLN A 382 15.80 -53.60 -78.54
N THR A 383 15.13 -54.67 -78.10
CA THR A 383 14.40 -54.65 -76.82
C THR A 383 15.30 -54.39 -75.63
N LEU A 384 16.51 -54.96 -75.61
CA LEU A 384 17.49 -54.70 -74.55
C LEU A 384 18.00 -53.25 -74.58
N LEU A 385 18.23 -52.70 -75.78
CA LEU A 385 18.63 -51.30 -75.94
C LEU A 385 17.52 -50.34 -75.49
N GLU A 386 16.26 -50.67 -75.77
CA GLU A 386 15.09 -49.90 -75.34
C GLU A 386 14.89 -49.98 -73.82
N GLN A 387 15.11 -51.15 -73.22
CA GLN A 387 15.11 -51.31 -71.77
C GLN A 387 16.23 -50.49 -71.11
N GLU A 388 17.46 -50.52 -71.64
CA GLU A 388 18.58 -49.69 -71.15
C GLU A 388 18.31 -48.19 -71.34
N ARG A 389 17.65 -47.78 -72.42
CA ARG A 389 17.22 -46.39 -72.61
C ARG A 389 16.17 -45.97 -71.58
N GLN A 390 15.21 -46.85 -71.30
CA GLN A 390 14.19 -46.58 -70.29
C GLN A 390 14.81 -46.48 -68.89
N THR A 391 15.69 -47.41 -68.51
CA THR A 391 16.36 -47.38 -67.20
C THR A 391 17.26 -46.15 -67.06
N THR A 392 18.00 -45.77 -68.10
CA THR A 392 18.82 -44.54 -68.06
C THR A 392 17.96 -43.28 -67.96
N GLN A 393 16.79 -43.25 -68.60
CA GLN A 393 15.84 -42.14 -68.48
C GLN A 393 15.21 -42.09 -67.07
N ASP A 394 14.82 -43.22 -66.51
CA ASP A 394 14.26 -43.30 -65.16
C ASP A 394 15.30 -42.91 -64.09
N MET A 395 16.56 -43.33 -64.26
CA MET A 395 17.67 -42.90 -63.40
C MET A 395 17.98 -41.40 -63.54
N GLY A 396 17.82 -40.84 -64.74
CA GLY A 396 17.93 -39.40 -64.98
C GLY A 396 16.83 -38.61 -64.25
N ASN A 397 15.57 -39.06 -64.37
CA ASN A 397 14.43 -38.46 -63.68
C ASN A 397 14.61 -38.50 -62.15
N LEU A 398 15.02 -39.66 -61.61
CA LEU A 398 15.32 -39.80 -60.19
C LEU A 398 16.46 -38.88 -59.75
N GLY A 399 17.49 -38.72 -60.58
CA GLY A 399 18.57 -37.78 -60.36
C GLY A 399 18.09 -36.32 -60.30
N GLU A 400 17.19 -35.92 -61.19
CA GLU A 400 16.59 -34.58 -61.18
C GLU A 400 15.71 -34.33 -59.95
N GLU A 401 14.93 -35.33 -59.52
CA GLU A 401 14.13 -35.26 -58.30
C GLU A 401 15.00 -35.12 -57.05
N LEU A 402 16.06 -35.94 -56.93
CA LEU A 402 17.06 -35.82 -55.87
C LEU A 402 17.74 -34.45 -55.85
N LEU A 403 18.02 -33.88 -57.03
CA LEU A 403 18.65 -32.57 -57.13
C LEU A 403 17.69 -31.44 -56.73
N LYS A 404 16.40 -31.55 -57.09
CA LYS A 404 15.34 -30.64 -56.61
C LYS A 404 15.17 -30.71 -55.10
N ASP A 405 15.19 -31.91 -54.52
CA ASP A 405 15.04 -32.08 -53.08
C ASP A 405 16.28 -31.62 -52.32
N LYS A 406 17.48 -31.84 -52.86
CA LYS A 406 18.72 -31.25 -52.34
C LYS A 406 18.63 -29.72 -52.29
N LEU A 407 18.20 -29.08 -53.38
CA LEU A 407 18.05 -27.62 -53.44
C LEU A 407 16.98 -27.10 -52.45
N LYS A 408 15.87 -27.84 -52.26
CA LYS A 408 14.88 -27.50 -51.24
C LYS A 408 15.46 -27.61 -49.83
N LEU A 409 16.20 -28.67 -49.54
CA LEU A 409 16.85 -28.86 -48.25
C LEU A 409 17.90 -27.78 -47.98
N GLU A 410 18.70 -27.40 -48.97
CA GLU A 410 19.67 -26.30 -48.86
C GLU A 410 18.97 -24.97 -48.52
N ARG A 411 17.87 -24.64 -49.22
CA ARG A 411 17.08 -23.43 -48.91
C ARG A 411 16.46 -23.46 -47.52
N LEU A 412 15.98 -24.62 -47.06
CA LEU A 412 15.46 -24.77 -45.70
C LEU A 412 16.57 -24.61 -44.66
N LEU A 413 17.76 -25.14 -44.92
CA LEU A 413 18.94 -25.00 -44.06
C LEU A 413 19.38 -23.54 -43.97
N GLU A 414 19.43 -22.83 -45.09
CA GLU A 414 19.71 -21.39 -45.14
C GLU A 414 18.64 -20.58 -44.38
N ALA A 415 17.35 -20.89 -44.58
CA ALA A 415 16.27 -20.24 -43.85
C ALA A 415 16.42 -20.46 -42.33
N VAL A 416 16.67 -21.68 -41.89
CA VAL A 416 16.91 -22.00 -40.46
C VAL A 416 18.16 -21.28 -39.94
N GLN A 417 19.24 -21.22 -40.72
CA GLN A 417 20.46 -20.49 -40.33
C GLN A 417 20.19 -18.99 -40.17
N THR A 418 19.48 -18.36 -41.11
CA THR A 418 19.13 -16.93 -41.00
C THR A 418 18.21 -16.66 -39.81
N GLU A 419 17.27 -17.55 -39.52
CA GLU A 419 16.39 -17.44 -38.36
C GLU A 419 17.15 -17.63 -37.04
N LYS A 420 18.13 -18.54 -37.00
CA LYS A 420 19.02 -18.70 -35.84
C LYS A 420 19.92 -17.49 -35.64
N CYS A 421 20.48 -16.90 -36.71
CA CYS A 421 21.24 -15.65 -36.63
C CYS A 421 20.37 -14.49 -36.11
N ARG A 422 19.13 -14.38 -36.59
CA ARG A 422 18.17 -13.39 -36.09
C ARG A 422 17.88 -13.59 -34.59
N GLN A 423 17.57 -14.83 -34.19
CA GLN A 423 17.32 -15.18 -32.78
C GLN A 423 18.52 -14.84 -31.88
N ILE A 424 19.75 -15.11 -32.33
CA ILE A 424 20.96 -14.76 -31.57
C ILE A 424 21.07 -13.25 -31.40
N SER A 425 20.86 -12.46 -32.47
CA SER A 425 20.91 -11.00 -32.38
C SER A 425 19.84 -10.41 -31.46
N GLU A 426 18.64 -11.00 -31.45
CA GLU A 426 17.55 -10.58 -30.56
C GLU A 426 17.89 -10.86 -29.09
N LEU A 427 18.43 -12.05 -28.81
CA LEU A 427 18.89 -12.43 -27.47
C LEU A 427 20.06 -11.56 -26.98
N GLU A 428 20.97 -11.16 -27.87
CA GLU A 428 22.07 -10.24 -27.55
C GLU A 428 21.55 -8.86 -27.16
N VAL A 429 20.59 -8.32 -27.91
CA VAL A 429 19.94 -7.05 -27.59
C VAL A 429 19.15 -7.13 -26.28
N GLU A 430 18.40 -8.21 -26.05
CA GLU A 430 17.68 -8.43 -24.78
C GLU A 430 18.65 -8.54 -23.60
N LYS A 431 19.78 -9.23 -23.76
CA LYS A 431 20.84 -9.31 -22.74
C LYS A 431 21.42 -7.94 -22.42
N GLU A 432 21.69 -7.10 -23.42
CA GLU A 432 22.16 -5.73 -23.20
C GLU A 432 21.12 -4.88 -22.47
N GLN A 433 19.85 -4.96 -22.88
CA GLN A 433 18.75 -4.25 -22.21
C GLN A 433 18.60 -4.72 -20.74
N LEU A 434 18.63 -6.02 -20.49
CA LEU A 434 18.59 -6.58 -19.15
C LEU A 434 19.78 -6.10 -18.32
N SER A 435 20.99 -6.12 -18.87
CA SER A 435 22.19 -5.60 -18.20
C SER A 435 22.04 -4.12 -17.82
N GLN A 436 21.53 -3.29 -18.73
CA GLN A 436 21.25 -1.88 -18.47
C GLN A 436 20.18 -1.69 -17.38
N THR A 437 19.10 -2.49 -17.40
CA THR A 437 18.08 -2.42 -16.34
C THR A 437 18.62 -2.83 -14.97
N VAL A 438 19.49 -3.84 -14.92
CA VAL A 438 20.16 -4.27 -13.69
C VAL A 438 21.09 -3.17 -13.18
N THR A 439 21.86 -2.51 -14.05
CA THR A 439 22.70 -1.38 -13.64
C THR A 439 21.88 -0.19 -13.12
N ALA A 440 20.76 0.14 -13.77
CA ALA A 440 19.87 1.22 -13.33
C ALA A 440 19.18 0.90 -11.99
N LEU A 441 18.79 -0.36 -11.77
CA LEU A 441 18.25 -0.81 -10.50
C LEU A 441 19.29 -0.78 -9.39
N ARG A 442 20.54 -1.18 -9.66
CA ARG A 442 21.65 -1.07 -8.70
C ARG A 442 21.93 0.38 -8.32
N GLN A 443 21.93 1.29 -9.30
CA GLN A 443 22.10 2.72 -9.05
C GLN A 443 20.95 3.30 -8.22
N ARG A 444 19.69 2.93 -8.49
CA ARG A 444 18.53 3.33 -7.67
C ARG A 444 18.63 2.78 -6.25
N ALA A 445 18.91 1.49 -6.09
CA ALA A 445 19.05 0.88 -4.77
C ALA A 445 20.19 1.51 -3.95
N GLN A 446 21.27 1.92 -4.61
CA GLN A 446 22.37 2.64 -3.98
C GLN A 446 21.98 4.09 -3.62
N ALA A 447 21.27 4.79 -4.50
CA ALA A 447 20.75 6.13 -4.20
C ALA A 447 19.73 6.11 -3.04
N ASP A 448 18.87 5.10 -2.98
CA ASP A 448 17.88 4.91 -1.92
C ASP A 448 18.56 4.57 -0.59
N SER A 449 19.60 3.73 -0.59
CA SER A 449 20.37 3.43 0.62
C SER A 449 21.13 4.67 1.12
N GLU A 450 21.73 5.45 0.23
CA GLU A 450 22.36 6.72 0.57
C GLU A 450 21.35 7.76 1.07
N ALA A 451 20.15 7.83 0.49
CA ALA A 451 19.08 8.71 0.94
C ALA A 451 18.61 8.36 2.35
N ARG A 452 18.42 7.05 2.63
CA ARG A 452 18.08 6.54 3.97
C ARG A 452 19.17 6.84 4.99
N VAL A 453 20.45 6.67 4.63
CA VAL A 453 21.56 7.04 5.52
C VAL A 453 21.56 8.53 5.82
N ARG A 454 21.36 9.39 4.81
CA ARG A 454 21.27 10.85 5.02
C ARG A 454 20.06 11.24 5.87
N GLU A 455 18.96 10.52 5.79
CA GLU A 455 17.77 10.73 6.63
C GLU A 455 18.03 10.35 8.09
N VAL A 456 18.60 9.16 8.32
CA VAL A 456 19.02 8.72 9.66
C VAL A 456 20.07 9.66 10.26
N GLU A 457 20.99 10.20 9.46
CA GLU A 457 21.94 11.21 9.91
C GLU A 457 21.28 12.55 10.26
N ARG A 458 20.24 12.96 9.52
CA ARG A 458 19.46 14.17 9.82
C ARG A 458 18.66 14.01 11.10
N GLU A 459 18.03 12.85 11.29
CA GLU A 459 17.32 12.49 12.52
C GLU A 459 18.27 12.39 13.71
N ASN A 460 19.45 11.77 13.55
CA ASN A 460 20.45 11.77 14.62
C ASN A 460 20.90 13.19 14.98
N ARG A 461 21.10 14.08 13.99
CA ARG A 461 21.44 15.48 14.26
C ARG A 461 20.32 16.21 15.00
N SER A 462 19.06 16.00 14.61
CA SER A 462 17.92 16.62 15.30
C SER A 462 17.76 16.07 16.73
N LEU A 463 17.95 14.77 16.93
CA LEU A 463 17.95 14.14 18.25
C LEU A 463 19.09 14.65 19.14
N HIS A 464 20.30 14.81 18.61
CA HIS A 464 21.39 15.42 19.35
C HIS A 464 21.09 16.87 19.73
N GLN A 465 20.43 17.62 18.84
CA GLN A 465 20.02 18.99 19.13
C GLN A 465 18.93 19.04 20.19
N THR A 466 17.92 18.17 20.13
CA THR A 466 16.88 18.10 21.18
C THR A 466 17.44 17.63 22.52
N ILE A 467 18.40 16.71 22.53
CA ILE A 467 19.11 16.30 23.76
C ILE A 467 19.91 17.47 24.33
N SER A 468 20.59 18.25 23.49
CA SER A 468 21.31 19.46 23.92
C SER A 468 20.35 20.52 24.46
N ASP A 469 19.23 20.76 23.78
CA ASP A 469 18.22 21.73 24.19
C ASP A 469 17.55 21.32 25.50
N THR A 470 17.20 20.04 25.65
CA THR A 470 16.66 19.51 26.91
C THR A 470 17.69 19.55 28.03
N GLY A 471 18.97 19.27 27.74
CA GLY A 471 20.07 19.46 28.69
C GLY A 471 20.24 20.90 29.15
N SER A 472 20.13 21.87 28.25
CA SER A 472 20.19 23.31 28.59
C SER A 472 18.99 23.76 29.41
N ARG A 473 17.78 23.28 29.08
CA ARG A 473 16.55 23.54 29.85
C ARG A 473 16.63 22.95 31.25
N LEU A 474 17.15 21.73 31.38
CA LEU A 474 17.39 21.10 32.68
C LEU A 474 18.39 21.91 33.51
N ALA A 475 19.47 22.41 32.91
CA ALA A 475 20.42 23.28 33.60
C ALA A 475 19.79 24.60 34.09
N CYS A 476 18.90 25.21 33.29
CA CYS A 476 18.13 26.39 33.71
C CYS A 476 17.20 26.07 34.89
N LEU A 477 16.43 24.97 34.80
CA LEU A 477 15.54 24.53 35.88
C LEU A 477 16.31 24.19 37.16
N GLU A 478 17.50 23.61 37.05
CA GLU A 478 18.37 23.37 38.20
C GLU A 478 18.89 24.67 38.83
N ALA A 479 19.17 25.70 38.02
CA ALA A 479 19.57 27.01 38.51
C ALA A 479 18.41 27.74 39.21
N GLU A 480 17.21 27.69 38.64
CA GLU A 480 15.97 28.21 39.25
C GLU A 480 15.64 27.49 40.56
N LYS A 481 15.79 26.16 40.60
CA LYS A 481 15.66 25.38 41.83
C LYS A 481 16.66 25.82 42.89
N ARG A 482 17.91 26.10 42.52
CA ARG A 482 18.92 26.63 43.47
C ARG A 482 18.58 28.04 43.94
N GLN A 483 18.01 28.87 43.07
CA GLN A 483 17.57 30.22 43.42
C GLN A 483 16.40 30.20 44.40
N THR A 484 15.36 29.42 44.11
CA THR A 484 14.20 29.25 45.01
C THR A 484 14.59 28.68 46.38
N ILE A 485 15.56 27.75 46.44
CA ILE A 485 16.10 27.28 47.73
C ILE A 485 16.74 28.43 48.52
N ARG A 486 17.51 29.31 47.88
CA ARG A 486 18.11 30.49 48.53
C ARG A 486 17.06 31.49 49.00
N GLU A 487 16.03 31.73 48.20
CA GLU A 487 14.89 32.59 48.55
C GLU A 487 14.13 32.01 49.77
N LEU A 488 13.89 30.70 49.80
CA LEU A 488 13.30 30.02 50.96
C LEU A 488 14.18 30.12 52.22
N GLU A 489 15.50 30.03 52.09
CA GLU A 489 16.42 30.24 53.21
C GLU A 489 16.42 31.70 53.70
N GLN A 490 16.27 32.67 52.80
CA GLN A 490 16.13 34.09 53.17
C GLN A 490 14.80 34.35 53.89
N LEU A 491 13.70 33.82 53.37
CA LEU A 491 12.39 33.91 54.02
C LEU A 491 12.40 33.24 55.40
N ARG A 492 13.07 32.09 55.56
CA ARG A 492 13.25 31.45 56.88
C ARG A 492 13.99 32.36 57.87
N LYS A 493 15.07 33.02 57.44
CA LYS A 493 15.79 34.00 58.28
C LYS A 493 14.92 35.20 58.64
N GLN A 494 14.10 35.68 57.72
CA GLN A 494 13.14 36.75 57.99
C GLN A 494 12.05 36.31 58.97
N CYS A 495 11.55 35.07 58.87
CA CYS A 495 10.62 34.51 59.85
C CYS A 495 11.25 34.36 61.25
N GLU A 496 12.52 33.99 61.34
CA GLU A 496 13.26 33.97 62.62
C GLU A 496 13.40 35.38 63.21
N GLN A 497 13.75 36.36 62.38
CA GLN A 497 13.81 37.77 62.78
C GLN A 497 12.44 38.32 63.22
N ALA A 498 11.36 37.95 62.53
CA ALA A 498 10.00 38.31 62.90
C ALA A 498 9.61 37.72 64.27
N LYS A 499 9.95 36.46 64.54
CA LYS A 499 9.75 35.84 65.87
C LYS A 499 10.53 36.55 66.97
N ASP A 500 11.75 36.98 66.70
CA ASP A 500 12.53 37.76 67.67
C ASP A 500 11.90 39.14 67.93
N LEU A 501 11.29 39.76 66.91
CA LEU A 501 10.54 41.01 67.06
C LEU A 501 9.23 40.79 67.83
N GLU A 502 8.49 39.72 67.56
CA GLU A 502 7.29 39.34 68.32
C GLU A 502 7.59 39.15 69.81
N GLN A 503 8.71 38.50 70.14
CA GLN A 503 9.15 38.36 71.54
C GLN A 503 9.47 39.70 72.19
N LYS A 504 10.06 40.64 71.44
CA LYS A 504 10.32 42.01 71.92
C LYS A 504 9.02 42.80 72.11
N VAL A 505 8.06 42.67 71.19
CA VAL A 505 6.74 43.30 71.32
C VAL A 505 6.02 42.76 72.55
N ALA A 506 5.97 41.44 72.75
CA ALA A 506 5.37 40.84 73.93
C ALA A 506 6.05 41.29 75.25
N HIS A 507 7.36 41.53 75.24
CA HIS A 507 8.05 42.13 76.38
C HIS A 507 7.63 43.60 76.60
N LEU A 508 7.53 44.39 75.53
CA LEU A 508 7.11 45.79 75.60
C LEU A 508 5.66 45.91 76.07
N GLU A 509 4.76 45.05 75.60
CA GLU A 509 3.37 44.97 76.04
C GLU A 509 3.27 44.71 77.55
N ARG A 510 4.02 43.74 78.09
CA ARG A 510 4.08 43.50 79.55
C ARG A 510 4.56 44.73 80.32
N SER A 511 5.60 45.40 79.81
CA SER A 511 6.10 46.63 80.44
C SER A 511 5.09 47.78 80.36
N HIS A 512 4.33 47.86 79.27
CA HIS A 512 3.26 48.84 79.09
C HIS A 512 2.09 48.56 80.03
N GLU A 513 1.68 47.30 80.19
CA GLU A 513 0.66 46.89 81.17
C GLU A 513 1.06 47.27 82.60
N ASP A 514 2.33 47.06 82.98
CA ASP A 514 2.82 47.42 84.30
C ASP A 514 2.86 48.94 84.51
N LEU A 515 3.25 49.72 83.49
CA LEU A 515 3.15 51.18 83.51
C LEU A 515 1.70 51.66 83.56
N GLN A 516 0.79 50.99 82.87
CA GLN A 516 -0.64 51.33 82.87
C GLN A 516 -1.27 51.05 84.24
N LYS A 517 -0.89 49.97 84.93
CA LYS A 517 -1.28 49.72 86.33
C LYS A 517 -0.75 50.79 87.27
N GLN A 518 0.50 51.24 87.08
CA GLN A 518 1.08 52.34 87.85
C GLN A 518 0.35 53.67 87.59
N ALA A 519 0.01 53.96 86.33
CA ALA A 519 -0.75 55.15 85.95
C ALA A 519 -2.17 55.12 86.54
N ALA A 520 -2.85 53.97 86.53
CA ALA A 520 -4.15 53.81 87.20
C ALA A 520 -4.05 54.04 88.72
N GLY A 521 -3.01 53.53 89.37
CA GLY A 521 -2.75 53.80 90.79
C GLY A 521 -2.50 55.29 91.09
N LEU A 522 -1.82 56.01 90.19
CA LEU A 522 -1.64 57.46 90.28
C LEU A 522 -2.95 58.24 90.03
N GLN A 523 -3.81 57.78 89.12
CA GLN A 523 -5.14 58.34 88.91
C GLN A 523 -6.05 58.17 90.13
N GLU A 524 -6.03 57.00 90.78
CA GLU A 524 -6.75 56.80 92.05
C GLU A 524 -6.23 57.73 93.16
N ALA A 525 -4.91 57.97 93.21
CA ALA A 525 -4.33 58.94 94.13
C ALA A 525 -4.77 60.37 93.79
N HIS A 526 -4.83 60.74 92.51
CA HIS A 526 -5.34 62.04 92.06
C HIS A 526 -6.81 62.25 92.47
N ILE A 527 -7.67 61.24 92.28
CA ILE A 527 -9.08 61.29 92.70
C ILE A 527 -9.21 61.50 94.21
N ARG A 528 -8.33 60.89 95.03
CA ARG A 528 -8.30 61.12 96.48
C ARG A 528 -7.87 62.54 96.83
N VAL A 529 -6.90 63.11 96.11
CA VAL A 529 -6.48 64.50 96.30
C VAL A 529 -7.62 65.46 95.94
N GLU A 530 -8.27 65.26 94.80
CA GLU A 530 -9.43 66.08 94.42
C GLU A 530 -10.59 65.96 95.43
N ALA A 531 -10.81 64.79 96.03
CA ALA A 531 -11.81 64.64 97.09
C ALA A 531 -11.46 65.48 98.33
N LEU A 532 -10.19 65.49 98.74
CA LEU A 532 -9.70 66.33 99.82
C LEU A 532 -9.77 67.83 99.47
N GLU A 533 -9.53 68.21 98.22
CA GLU A 533 -9.72 69.59 97.75
C GLU A 533 -11.19 70.02 97.79
N ARG A 534 -12.12 69.14 97.42
CA ARG A 534 -13.57 69.40 97.53
C ARG A 534 -14.01 69.55 98.99
N GLU A 535 -13.46 68.75 99.90
CA GLU A 535 -13.71 68.90 101.35
C GLU A 535 -13.15 70.23 101.89
N ASN A 536 -11.93 70.62 101.49
CA ASN A 536 -11.35 71.92 101.86
C ASN A 536 -12.16 73.10 101.30
N ALA A 537 -12.62 73.02 100.04
CA ALA A 537 -13.50 74.03 99.46
C ALA A 537 -14.85 74.12 100.21
N GLY A 538 -15.37 72.99 100.71
CA GLY A 538 -16.53 72.95 101.60
C GLY A 538 -16.28 73.68 102.91
N LEU A 539 -15.14 73.43 103.56
CA LEU A 539 -14.74 74.12 104.80
C LEU A 539 -14.53 75.62 104.57
N GLU A 540 -13.98 76.04 103.42
CA GLU A 540 -13.85 77.45 103.04
C GLU A 540 -15.21 78.12 102.78
N GLN A 541 -16.16 77.41 102.15
CA GLN A 541 -17.53 77.91 101.97
C GLN A 541 -18.24 78.10 103.30
N ASP A 542 -18.06 77.20 104.27
CA ASP A 542 -18.67 77.33 105.59
C ASP A 542 -18.02 78.47 106.40
N ASN A 543 -16.71 78.70 106.25
CA ASN A 543 -16.03 79.88 106.79
C ASN A 543 -16.54 81.20 106.16
N CYS A 544 -16.83 81.19 104.85
CA CYS A 544 -17.48 82.31 104.16
C CYS A 544 -18.95 82.51 104.57
N ARG A 545 -19.71 81.45 104.87
CA ARG A 545 -21.09 81.55 105.36
C ARG A 545 -21.14 82.17 106.75
N LEU A 546 -20.20 81.83 107.63
CA LEU A 546 -20.06 82.46 108.94
C LEU A 546 -19.69 83.96 108.84
N LYS A 547 -18.89 84.37 107.84
CA LYS A 547 -18.65 85.79 107.50
C LYS A 547 -19.90 86.50 106.95
N LYS A 548 -20.64 85.87 106.02
CA LYS A 548 -21.88 86.44 105.45
C LYS A 548 -23.01 86.62 106.47
N LEU A 549 -23.06 85.79 107.51
CA LEU A 549 -23.98 85.96 108.64
C LEU A 549 -23.58 87.13 109.56
N ALA A 550 -22.30 87.47 109.63
CA ALA A 550 -21.84 88.69 110.29
C ALA A 550 -22.18 89.96 109.45
N ASP A 551 -22.03 89.91 108.13
CA ASP A 551 -22.32 91.03 107.23
C ASP A 551 -23.83 91.26 107.02
N SER A 552 -24.67 90.23 107.15
CA SER A 552 -26.14 90.36 107.05
C SER A 552 -26.77 91.00 108.29
N ALA A 553 -26.16 90.84 109.47
CA ALA A 553 -26.53 91.59 110.68
C ALA A 553 -26.22 93.10 110.57
N GLN A 554 -25.27 93.49 109.70
CA GLN A 554 -24.88 94.88 109.47
C GLN A 554 -25.70 95.56 108.35
N ASN A 555 -26.19 94.81 107.35
CA ASN A 555 -26.93 95.33 106.19
C ASN A 555 -28.46 95.48 106.39
N SER A 556 -29.05 94.81 107.40
CA SER A 556 -30.45 95.04 107.81
C SER A 556 -30.69 96.45 108.37
N ALA A 557 -29.64 97.14 108.84
CA ALA A 557 -29.72 98.52 109.32
C ALA A 557 -29.83 99.59 108.20
N LEU A 558 -29.51 99.27 106.93
CA LEU A 558 -29.40 100.25 105.84
C LEU A 558 -30.51 100.17 104.76
N ARG A 559 -31.25 99.06 104.64
CA ARG A 559 -32.22 98.81 103.55
C ARG A 559 -33.61 99.44 103.70
N LEU A 560 -33.92 100.10 104.81
CA LEU A 560 -35.20 100.81 104.98
C LEU A 560 -35.30 102.16 104.23
N LYS A 561 -34.23 102.64 103.57
CA LYS A 561 -34.16 104.00 102.99
C LYS A 561 -34.39 104.13 101.47
N VAL A 562 -34.46 103.05 100.67
CA VAL A 562 -34.35 103.15 99.18
C VAL A 562 -35.64 102.77 98.42
N LEU A 563 -36.64 102.15 99.05
CA LEU A 563 -37.86 101.68 98.37
C LEU A 563 -38.87 102.78 97.96
N GLU A 564 -38.53 104.06 98.08
CA GLU A 564 -39.45 105.18 97.86
C GLU A 564 -39.46 105.75 96.42
N GLU A 565 -38.56 105.35 95.49
CA GLU A 565 -38.32 106.12 94.24
C GLU A 565 -38.74 105.50 92.88
N GLU A 566 -38.98 104.19 92.72
CA GLU A 566 -39.11 103.57 91.37
C GLU A 566 -40.51 103.59 90.70
N HIS A 567 -41.59 103.92 91.39
CA HIS A 567 -42.96 103.65 90.88
C HIS A 567 -43.51 104.57 89.77
N ARG A 568 -42.77 105.59 89.29
CA ARG A 568 -43.36 106.73 88.55
C ARG A 568 -43.18 106.75 87.01
N ARG A 569 -42.33 105.92 86.39
CA ARG A 569 -41.85 106.20 85.01
C ARG A 569 -42.50 105.41 83.83
N GLN A 570 -43.47 104.53 84.06
CA GLN A 570 -44.02 103.58 83.04
C GLN A 570 -45.27 104.07 82.26
N GLY A 571 -45.33 105.29 81.72
CA GLY A 571 -46.59 105.89 81.25
C GLY A 571 -46.98 105.87 79.76
N GLU A 572 -46.16 106.34 78.81
CA GLU A 572 -46.75 107.21 77.76
C GLU A 572 -46.68 106.85 76.24
N GLU A 573 -45.93 105.88 75.71
CA GLU A 573 -45.58 105.92 74.25
C GLU A 573 -46.34 105.01 73.25
N ASN A 574 -47.53 104.48 73.55
CA ASN A 574 -48.14 103.37 72.78
C ASN A 574 -49.29 103.72 71.79
N LEU A 575 -49.34 104.88 71.10
CA LEU A 575 -50.59 105.35 70.44
C LEU A 575 -50.59 106.00 69.03
N GLU A 576 -49.59 105.84 68.14
CA GLU A 576 -49.66 106.44 66.77
C GLU A 576 -49.59 105.46 65.58
N LEU A 577 -50.40 104.41 65.68
CA LEU A 577 -50.81 103.52 64.60
C LEU A 577 -51.51 104.25 63.41
N GLN A 578 -51.42 103.59 62.23
CA GLN A 578 -52.54 103.41 61.29
C GLN A 578 -53.15 104.65 60.61
N ARG A 579 -52.44 105.24 59.64
CA ARG A 579 -53.08 105.98 58.53
C ARG A 579 -52.41 105.63 57.20
N THR A 580 -53.25 105.50 56.17
CA THR A 580 -52.95 105.55 54.72
C THR A 580 -52.74 104.25 53.93
N THR A 581 -53.76 103.40 53.91
CA THR A 581 -54.09 102.54 52.75
C THR A 581 -55.46 102.98 52.22
N GLU A 582 -55.49 103.70 51.08
CA GLU A 582 -56.56 103.74 50.05
C GLU A 582 -56.53 105.05 49.21
N SER A 583 -55.90 105.00 48.03
CA SER A 583 -56.33 105.85 46.91
C SER A 583 -56.07 105.14 45.58
N LEU A 584 -57.14 104.88 44.82
CA LEU A 584 -57.15 104.17 43.53
C LEU A 584 -57.58 105.14 42.39
N LYS A 585 -56.90 105.01 41.24
CA LYS A 585 -57.37 105.14 39.83
C LYS A 585 -57.78 106.52 39.25
N LEU A 586 -57.08 106.94 38.17
CA LEU A 586 -57.62 107.38 36.85
C LEU A 586 -56.50 107.59 35.78
N ALA A 587 -56.91 107.63 34.51
CA ALA A 587 -56.15 107.51 33.26
C ALA A 587 -55.42 108.78 32.73
N ALA A 588 -54.51 108.62 31.73
CA ALA A 588 -54.50 109.31 30.41
C ALA A 588 -53.11 109.66 29.79
N ALA A 589 -53.02 109.38 28.47
CA ALA A 589 -52.27 110.06 27.39
C ALA A 589 -50.87 109.54 26.94
N LYS A 590 -50.82 108.96 25.72
CA LYS A 590 -50.27 109.65 24.52
C LYS A 590 -50.69 109.03 23.17
N VAL A 591 -51.50 109.79 22.44
CA VAL A 591 -51.79 109.71 20.99
C VAL A 591 -51.10 110.92 20.35
N SER A 592 -49.84 110.81 19.93
CA SER A 592 -49.18 111.91 19.20
C SER A 592 -48.04 111.39 18.34
N GLN A 593 -48.39 110.69 17.27
CA GLN A 593 -47.61 110.58 16.03
C GLN A 593 -48.50 109.83 15.01
N LEU A 594 -49.40 110.55 14.33
CA LEU A 594 -49.15 111.26 13.07
C LEU A 594 -49.06 110.27 11.89
N GLN A 595 -50.09 110.13 11.05
CA GLN A 595 -50.70 111.16 10.21
C GLN A 595 -49.71 111.80 9.22
N GLN A 596 -49.15 110.98 8.31
CA GLN A 596 -48.53 111.56 7.11
C GLN A 596 -48.84 110.88 5.77
N GLU A 597 -49.47 109.71 5.68
CA GLU A 597 -49.57 109.03 4.36
C GLU A 597 -50.96 108.93 3.72
N ASN A 598 -52.02 109.46 4.33
CA ASN A 598 -53.40 109.25 3.85
C ASN A 598 -54.10 110.48 3.23
N SER A 599 -53.36 111.40 2.59
CA SER A 599 -53.94 112.66 2.05
C SER A 599 -53.69 112.98 0.57
N GLU A 600 -53.17 112.08 -0.27
CA GLU A 600 -52.85 112.41 -1.68
C GLU A 600 -53.73 111.76 -2.77
N LEU A 601 -54.58 110.76 -2.51
CA LEU A 601 -55.28 110.03 -3.59
C LEU A 601 -56.75 110.37 -3.84
N GLU A 602 -57.36 111.32 -3.12
CA GLU A 602 -58.80 111.65 -3.28
C GLU A 602 -59.11 112.80 -4.27
N ARG A 603 -58.15 113.33 -5.04
CA ARG A 603 -58.39 114.48 -5.95
C ARG A 603 -58.67 114.20 -7.44
N GLU A 604 -58.52 112.98 -7.96
CA GLU A 604 -58.57 112.74 -9.42
C GLU A 604 -59.95 112.35 -10.01
N ARG A 605 -61.01 112.25 -9.19
CA ARG A 605 -62.27 111.61 -9.63
C ARG A 605 -63.31 112.54 -10.31
N GLU A 606 -63.19 113.87 -10.24
CA GLU A 606 -64.31 114.76 -10.61
C GLU A 606 -64.27 115.44 -12.00
N GLU A 607 -63.24 115.25 -12.84
CA GLU A 607 -63.15 116.00 -14.13
C GLU A 607 -63.77 115.35 -15.39
N LEU A 608 -64.27 114.11 -15.37
CA LEU A 608 -64.65 113.37 -16.60
C LEU A 608 -66.16 113.34 -16.94
N SER A 609 -66.89 114.44 -16.70
CA SER A 609 -68.35 114.50 -16.91
C SER A 609 -68.82 115.10 -18.25
N LEU A 610 -67.98 115.53 -19.20
CA LEU A 610 -68.44 116.43 -20.29
C LEU A 610 -68.22 116.02 -21.77
N THR A 611 -67.95 114.76 -22.11
CA THR A 611 -67.69 114.37 -23.52
C THR A 611 -68.63 113.30 -24.08
N VAL A 612 -69.94 113.57 -24.12
CA VAL A 612 -70.97 112.65 -24.65
C VAL A 612 -71.51 113.00 -26.04
N ASP A 613 -71.37 114.24 -26.53
CA ASP A 613 -72.10 114.65 -27.76
C ASP A 613 -71.43 114.31 -29.12
N SER A 614 -70.26 113.66 -29.15
CA SER A 614 -69.53 113.34 -30.41
C SER A 614 -69.94 112.02 -31.09
N LEU A 615 -70.84 111.23 -30.50
CA LEU A 615 -71.01 109.80 -30.85
C LEU A 615 -72.00 109.48 -31.99
N ARG A 616 -72.65 110.45 -32.66
CA ARG A 616 -73.60 110.14 -33.75
C ARG A 616 -72.99 109.79 -35.11
N ALA A 617 -71.68 109.94 -35.32
CA ALA A 617 -71.03 109.63 -36.60
C ALA A 617 -70.54 108.17 -36.74
N LEU A 618 -70.48 107.39 -35.66
CA LEU A 618 -69.85 106.05 -35.65
C LEU A 618 -70.76 104.89 -36.12
N ALA A 619 -72.09 105.08 -36.16
CA ALA A 619 -73.02 103.98 -36.45
C ALA A 619 -72.92 103.42 -37.88
N LYS A 620 -72.49 104.20 -38.88
CA LYS A 620 -72.39 103.72 -40.28
C LYS A 620 -71.14 102.88 -40.60
N LYS A 621 -70.17 102.77 -39.67
CA LYS A 621 -68.98 101.91 -39.83
C LYS A 621 -69.19 100.47 -39.33
N ALA A 622 -70.18 100.23 -38.47
CA ALA A 622 -70.40 98.93 -37.83
C ALA A 622 -70.89 97.86 -38.84
N GLU A 623 -71.81 98.18 -39.74
CA GLU A 623 -72.40 97.20 -40.67
C GLU A 623 -71.40 96.59 -41.66
N ARG A 624 -70.29 97.28 -42.00
CA ARG A 624 -69.26 96.72 -42.89
C ARG A 624 -68.33 95.72 -42.19
N LEU A 625 -68.24 95.77 -40.87
CA LEU A 625 -67.40 94.85 -40.09
C LEU A 625 -68.06 93.48 -39.89
N GLU A 626 -69.39 93.42 -39.87
CA GLU A 626 -70.14 92.17 -39.62
C GLU A 626 -69.97 91.15 -40.76
N LEU A 627 -69.97 91.60 -42.02
CA LEU A 627 -69.74 90.71 -43.17
C LEU A 627 -68.30 90.17 -43.25
N SER A 628 -67.32 90.96 -42.81
CA SER A 628 -65.92 90.51 -42.71
C SER A 628 -65.73 89.45 -41.62
N TYR A 629 -66.51 89.51 -40.55
CA TYR A 629 -66.41 88.57 -39.43
C TYR A 629 -66.95 87.18 -39.79
N GLN A 630 -67.98 87.10 -40.63
CA GLN A 630 -68.54 85.82 -41.06
C GLN A 630 -67.56 85.02 -41.93
N GLY A 631 -66.86 85.66 -42.87
CA GLY A 631 -65.81 85.01 -43.67
C GLY A 631 -64.65 84.48 -42.82
N LEU A 632 -64.19 85.26 -41.83
CA LEU A 632 -63.12 84.85 -40.90
C LEU A 632 -63.53 83.66 -39.99
N ASN A 633 -64.82 83.50 -39.72
CA ASN A 633 -65.32 82.38 -38.91
C ASN A 633 -65.33 81.05 -39.68
N GLU A 634 -65.66 81.07 -40.97
CA GLU A 634 -65.62 79.86 -41.81
C GLU A 634 -64.19 79.37 -42.02
N GLU A 635 -63.24 80.29 -42.25
CA GLU A 635 -61.81 79.98 -42.32
C GLU A 635 -61.27 79.40 -41.00
N ASN A 636 -61.68 79.97 -39.85
CA ASN A 636 -61.30 79.43 -38.53
C ASN A 636 -61.79 77.98 -38.31
N ARG A 637 -62.99 77.65 -38.78
CA ARG A 637 -63.53 76.29 -38.65
C ARG A 637 -62.73 75.29 -39.49
N GLN A 638 -62.35 75.66 -40.70
CA GLN A 638 -61.51 74.82 -41.57
C GLN A 638 -60.12 74.62 -40.97
N LEU A 639 -59.51 75.68 -40.43
CA LEU A 639 -58.21 75.60 -39.76
C LEU A 639 -58.25 74.67 -38.53
N ARG A 640 -59.30 74.71 -37.71
CA ARG A 640 -59.44 73.80 -36.55
C ARG A 640 -59.54 72.33 -36.96
N GLN A 641 -60.32 72.02 -38.00
CA GLN A 641 -60.41 70.64 -38.51
C GLN A 641 -59.05 70.15 -39.05
N SER A 642 -58.33 70.99 -39.79
CA SER A 642 -56.98 70.64 -40.26
C SER A 642 -55.99 70.44 -39.10
N LEU A 643 -56.13 71.20 -38.01
CA LEU A 643 -55.32 71.07 -36.81
C LEU A 643 -55.63 69.75 -36.08
N GLU A 644 -56.89 69.40 -35.91
CA GLU A 644 -57.33 68.14 -35.30
C GLU A 644 -56.84 66.92 -36.10
N GLU A 645 -56.93 66.98 -37.43
CA GLU A 645 -56.37 65.94 -38.31
C GLU A 645 -54.84 65.85 -38.19
N SER A 646 -54.14 66.98 -38.08
CA SER A 646 -52.70 67.00 -37.88
C SER A 646 -52.28 66.46 -36.50
N ALA A 647 -53.07 66.73 -35.46
CA ALA A 647 -52.84 66.25 -34.10
C ALA A 647 -53.08 64.72 -34.00
N ALA A 648 -54.13 64.21 -34.65
CA ALA A 648 -54.38 62.78 -34.72
C ALA A 648 -53.25 62.04 -35.48
N ARG A 649 -52.72 62.63 -36.56
CA ARG A 649 -51.53 62.10 -37.25
C ARG A 649 -50.28 62.14 -36.39
N ALA A 650 -50.08 63.19 -35.61
CA ALA A 650 -48.95 63.28 -34.68
C ALA A 650 -49.01 62.18 -33.61
N GLN A 651 -50.18 61.95 -33.01
CA GLN A 651 -50.37 60.88 -32.02
C GLN A 651 -50.17 59.48 -32.60
N ALA A 652 -50.60 59.23 -33.84
CA ALA A 652 -50.34 57.96 -34.52
C ALA A 652 -48.83 57.73 -34.75
N LEU A 653 -48.10 58.76 -35.18
CA LEU A 653 -46.65 58.70 -35.33
C LEU A 653 -45.91 58.52 -33.99
N GLU A 654 -46.42 59.11 -32.91
CA GLU A 654 -45.88 58.90 -31.55
C GLU A 654 -46.09 57.46 -31.07
N GLN A 655 -47.24 56.85 -31.38
CA GLN A 655 -47.49 55.43 -31.09
C GLN A 655 -46.57 54.51 -31.90
N GLU A 656 -46.42 54.76 -33.20
CA GLU A 656 -45.49 54.01 -34.06
C GLU A 656 -44.03 54.15 -33.58
N LEU A 657 -43.63 55.33 -33.13
CA LEU A 657 -42.30 55.54 -32.54
C LEU A 657 -42.15 54.75 -31.24
N HIS A 658 -43.17 54.75 -30.38
CA HIS A 658 -43.14 54.00 -29.12
C HIS A 658 -43.07 52.48 -29.36
N ASP A 659 -43.84 51.97 -30.32
CA ASP A 659 -43.81 50.57 -30.71
C ASP A 659 -42.44 50.20 -31.30
N ALA A 660 -41.87 51.05 -32.16
CA ALA A 660 -40.51 50.86 -32.70
C ALA A 660 -39.42 50.91 -31.61
N GLU A 661 -39.56 51.77 -30.61
CA GLU A 661 -38.67 51.83 -29.44
C GLU A 661 -38.78 50.55 -28.59
N ALA A 662 -39.99 50.04 -28.38
CA ALA A 662 -40.23 48.79 -27.66
C ALA A 662 -39.62 47.59 -28.39
N GLU A 663 -39.80 47.50 -29.72
CA GLU A 663 -39.17 46.50 -30.56
C GLU A 663 -37.64 46.60 -30.53
N SER A 664 -37.08 47.82 -30.61
CA SER A 664 -35.64 48.05 -30.50
C SER A 664 -35.09 47.58 -29.14
N GLN A 665 -35.80 47.87 -28.05
CA GLN A 665 -35.41 47.39 -26.71
C GLN A 665 -35.49 45.87 -26.60
N GLN A 666 -36.51 45.24 -27.20
CA GLN A 666 -36.63 43.79 -27.22
C GLN A 666 -35.48 43.15 -28.02
N LEU A 667 -35.16 43.68 -29.20
CA LEU A 667 -34.03 43.21 -30.01
C LEU A 667 -32.68 43.39 -29.29
N GLN A 668 -32.51 44.48 -28.52
CA GLN A 668 -31.32 44.66 -27.68
C GLN A 668 -31.22 43.58 -26.60
N ARG A 669 -32.32 43.27 -25.90
CA ARG A 669 -32.35 42.18 -24.91
C ARG A 669 -32.03 40.83 -25.54
N GLU A 670 -32.66 40.49 -26.67
CA GLU A 670 -32.40 39.24 -27.39
C GLU A 670 -30.93 39.15 -27.86
N LEU A 671 -30.34 40.26 -28.28
CA LEU A 671 -28.94 40.33 -28.69
C LEU A 671 -27.99 40.16 -27.49
N GLU A 672 -28.32 40.74 -26.34
CA GLU A 672 -27.58 40.53 -25.09
C GLU A 672 -27.69 39.08 -24.59
N GLU A 673 -28.88 38.48 -24.63
CA GLU A 673 -29.09 37.06 -24.32
C GLU A 673 -28.26 36.16 -25.23
N ARG A 674 -28.25 36.43 -26.55
CA ARG A 674 -27.41 35.70 -27.50
C ARG A 674 -25.92 35.92 -27.24
N ARG A 675 -25.49 37.11 -26.85
CA ARG A 675 -24.08 37.37 -26.45
C ARG A 675 -23.70 36.59 -25.21
N VAL A 676 -24.57 36.53 -24.20
CA VAL A 676 -24.34 35.73 -22.98
C VAL A 676 -24.31 34.24 -23.32
N ALA A 677 -25.20 33.77 -24.19
CA ALA A 677 -25.20 32.39 -24.67
C ALA A 677 -23.92 32.05 -25.45
N ALA A 678 -23.44 32.97 -26.31
CA ALA A 678 -22.18 32.81 -27.04
C ALA A 678 -20.99 32.71 -26.09
N ARG A 679 -20.87 33.61 -25.10
CA ARG A 679 -19.81 33.54 -24.08
C ARG A 679 -19.87 32.25 -23.25
N ARG A 680 -21.07 31.78 -22.93
CA ARG A 680 -21.25 30.48 -22.25
C ARG A 680 -20.81 29.32 -23.14
N SER A 681 -21.10 29.37 -24.43
CA SER A 681 -20.64 28.36 -25.40
C SER A 681 -19.11 28.36 -25.53
N GLU A 682 -18.49 29.53 -25.67
CA GLU A 682 -17.03 29.69 -25.72
C GLU A 682 -16.37 29.15 -24.44
N ALA A 683 -16.89 29.49 -23.27
CA ALA A 683 -16.39 28.95 -22.00
C ALA A 683 -16.53 27.42 -21.90
N LEU A 684 -17.62 26.85 -22.41
CA LEU A 684 -17.80 25.39 -22.47
C LEU A 684 -16.86 24.74 -23.49
N GLU A 685 -16.57 25.39 -24.61
CA GLU A 685 -15.60 24.92 -25.59
C GLU A 685 -14.17 24.95 -25.03
N GLU A 686 -13.79 26.00 -24.31
CA GLU A 686 -12.52 26.08 -23.60
C GLU A 686 -12.40 24.97 -22.55
N GLN A 687 -13.44 24.78 -21.72
CA GLN A 687 -13.48 23.67 -20.74
C GLN A 687 -13.40 22.30 -21.41
N LYS A 688 -14.05 22.12 -22.56
CA LYS A 688 -13.95 20.88 -23.34
C LYS A 688 -12.53 20.67 -23.84
N GLN A 689 -11.86 21.71 -24.35
CA GLN A 689 -10.48 21.62 -24.81
C GLN A 689 -9.51 21.31 -23.66
N THR A 690 -9.70 21.92 -22.49
CA THR A 690 -8.88 21.60 -21.31
C THR A 690 -9.08 20.15 -20.87
N LEU A 691 -10.33 19.68 -20.83
CA LEU A 691 -10.65 18.28 -20.50
C LEU A 691 -10.07 17.31 -21.54
N GLU A 692 -10.11 17.63 -22.84
CA GLU A 692 -9.48 16.82 -23.88
C GLU A 692 -7.95 16.75 -23.73
N GLN A 693 -7.31 17.86 -23.34
CA GLN A 693 -5.88 17.88 -23.03
C GLN A 693 -5.54 17.06 -21.78
N GLU A 694 -6.33 17.20 -20.72
CA GLU A 694 -6.19 16.42 -19.48
C GLU A 694 -6.39 14.93 -19.74
N LEU A 695 -7.41 14.54 -20.51
CA LEU A 695 -7.63 13.16 -20.95
C LEU A 695 -6.43 12.63 -21.75
N GLY A 696 -5.89 13.44 -22.67
CA GLY A 696 -4.69 13.07 -23.42
C GLY A 696 -3.44 12.93 -22.55
N GLN A 697 -3.31 13.71 -21.48
CA GLN A 697 -2.23 13.58 -20.48
C GLN A 697 -2.41 12.31 -19.65
N LEU A 698 -3.61 12.08 -19.11
CA LEU A 698 -3.96 10.89 -18.33
C LEU A 698 -3.79 9.59 -19.15
N GLU A 699 -4.09 9.61 -20.45
CA GLU A 699 -3.84 8.46 -21.32
C GLU A 699 -2.35 8.18 -21.52
N LYS A 700 -1.51 9.22 -21.60
CA LYS A 700 -0.05 9.07 -21.68
C LYS A 700 0.51 8.52 -20.37
N GLU A 701 0.07 9.06 -19.24
CA GLU A 701 0.43 8.57 -17.91
C GLU A 701 -0.02 7.13 -17.72
N LYS A 702 -1.26 6.78 -18.08
CA LYS A 702 -1.75 5.40 -18.07
C LYS A 702 -0.87 4.48 -18.90
N LYS A 703 -0.52 4.85 -20.13
CA LYS A 703 0.38 4.07 -21.00
C LYS A 703 1.77 3.93 -20.39
N GLN A 704 2.28 4.96 -19.72
CA GLN A 704 3.54 4.88 -18.99
C GLN A 704 3.45 3.90 -17.81
N MET A 705 2.41 4.02 -16.98
CA MET A 705 2.17 3.11 -15.86
C MET A 705 1.96 1.67 -16.32
N GLU A 706 1.26 1.44 -17.43
CA GLU A 706 1.13 0.10 -18.05
C GLU A 706 2.48 -0.49 -18.47
N ARG A 707 3.39 0.33 -19.02
CA ARG A 707 4.76 -0.10 -19.35
C ARG A 707 5.57 -0.41 -18.11
N GLU A 708 5.45 0.41 -17.06
CA GLU A 708 6.12 0.18 -15.77
C GLU A 708 5.59 -1.09 -15.10
N VAL A 709 4.28 -1.33 -15.12
CA VAL A 709 3.67 -2.58 -14.61
C VAL A 709 4.16 -3.79 -15.39
N LYS A 710 4.22 -3.74 -16.73
CA LYS A 710 4.78 -4.83 -17.54
C LYS A 710 6.25 -5.09 -17.19
N ARG A 711 7.06 -4.04 -17.06
CA ARG A 711 8.46 -4.15 -16.65
C ARG A 711 8.62 -4.75 -15.25
N LEU A 712 7.81 -4.31 -14.28
CA LEU A 712 7.84 -4.85 -12.92
C LEU A 712 7.41 -6.31 -12.87
N ARG A 713 6.41 -6.72 -13.67
CA ARG A 713 6.02 -8.14 -13.81
C ARG A 713 7.15 -8.99 -14.36
N GLN A 714 7.80 -8.56 -15.44
CA GLN A 714 8.97 -9.27 -15.97
C GLN A 714 10.11 -9.35 -14.94
N GLN A 715 10.35 -8.28 -14.18
CA GLN A 715 11.34 -8.30 -13.10
C GLN A 715 10.96 -9.25 -11.96
N LEU A 716 9.67 -9.39 -11.66
CA LEU A 716 9.18 -10.34 -10.67
C LEU A 716 9.38 -11.78 -11.14
N GLU A 717 8.98 -12.11 -12.38
CA GLU A 717 9.17 -13.44 -12.97
C GLU A 717 10.65 -13.86 -13.01
N VAL A 718 11.56 -12.93 -13.35
CA VAL A 718 13.01 -13.18 -13.30
C VAL A 718 13.50 -13.41 -11.87
N LYS A 719 12.95 -12.70 -10.89
CA LYS A 719 13.31 -12.90 -9.47
C LYS A 719 12.75 -14.21 -8.92
N GLU A 720 11.54 -14.59 -9.29
CA GLU A 720 10.91 -15.86 -8.91
C GLU A 720 11.71 -17.04 -9.46
N THR A 721 12.03 -17.03 -10.75
CA THR A 721 12.89 -18.06 -11.36
C THR A 721 14.29 -18.11 -10.72
N ALA A 722 14.90 -16.97 -10.41
CA ALA A 722 16.18 -16.93 -9.70
C ALA A 722 16.06 -17.47 -8.25
N LEU A 723 14.94 -17.23 -7.56
CA LEU A 723 14.67 -17.78 -6.24
C LEU A 723 14.46 -19.30 -6.32
N ASP A 724 13.74 -19.80 -7.31
CA ASP A 724 13.56 -21.23 -7.54
C ASP A 724 14.90 -21.91 -7.83
N GLU A 725 15.75 -21.32 -8.69
CA GLU A 725 17.11 -21.80 -8.91
C GLU A 725 17.94 -21.81 -7.63
N SER A 726 17.86 -20.75 -6.81
CA SER A 726 18.59 -20.68 -5.54
C SER A 726 18.09 -21.73 -4.55
N SER A 727 16.78 -21.99 -4.52
CA SER A 727 16.14 -23.00 -3.67
C SER A 727 16.55 -24.41 -4.09
N LEU A 728 16.62 -24.68 -5.39
CA LEU A 728 17.15 -25.93 -5.94
C LEU A 728 18.63 -26.11 -5.59
N ARG A 729 19.45 -25.06 -5.73
CA ARG A 729 20.87 -25.09 -5.33
C ARG A 729 21.04 -25.35 -3.84
N LEU A 730 20.23 -24.72 -2.98
CA LEU A 730 20.22 -24.97 -1.55
C LEU A 730 19.83 -26.43 -1.24
N ALA A 731 18.79 -26.96 -1.87
CA ALA A 731 18.39 -28.35 -1.70
C ALA A 731 19.48 -29.34 -2.14
N CYS A 732 20.24 -29.03 -3.20
CA CYS A 732 21.41 -29.80 -3.61
C CYS A 732 22.53 -29.73 -2.56
N LEU A 733 22.87 -28.54 -2.06
CA LEU A 733 23.88 -28.36 -1.03
C LEU A 733 23.49 -29.03 0.30
N GLU A 734 22.21 -29.03 0.67
CA GLU A 734 21.71 -29.76 1.83
C GLU A 734 21.86 -31.27 1.66
N LYS A 735 21.57 -31.80 0.46
CA LYS A 735 21.80 -33.23 0.16
C LYS A 735 23.29 -33.57 0.27
N GLU A 736 24.17 -32.73 -0.28
CA GLU A 736 25.62 -32.91 -0.13
C GLU A 736 26.07 -32.83 1.33
N ALA A 737 25.55 -31.88 2.11
CA ALA A 737 25.87 -31.75 3.52
C ALA A 737 25.45 -33.00 4.31
N ARG A 738 24.26 -33.55 4.05
CA ARG A 738 23.80 -34.82 4.63
C ARG A 738 24.67 -35.99 4.22
N MET A 739 25.17 -36.03 2.98
CA MET A 739 26.10 -37.07 2.52
C MET A 739 27.44 -36.95 3.23
N ARG A 740 28.01 -35.74 3.34
CA ARG A 740 29.24 -35.49 4.09
C ARG A 740 29.09 -35.81 5.57
N GLU A 741 27.93 -35.54 6.17
CA GLU A 741 27.64 -35.90 7.56
C GLU A 741 27.64 -37.42 7.77
N LYS A 742 27.06 -38.19 6.84
CA LYS A 742 27.13 -39.65 6.85
C LYS A 742 28.56 -40.16 6.68
N GLU A 743 29.35 -39.56 5.79
CA GLU A 743 30.77 -39.91 5.63
C GLU A 743 31.55 -39.61 6.93
N LEU A 744 31.29 -38.47 7.57
CA LEU A 744 31.88 -38.12 8.86
C LEU A 744 31.47 -39.11 9.97
N SER A 745 30.22 -39.58 10.00
CA SER A 745 29.81 -40.61 10.97
C SER A 745 30.54 -41.92 10.72
N CYS A 746 30.64 -42.36 9.46
CA CYS A 746 31.39 -43.58 9.12
C CYS A 746 32.89 -43.45 9.48
N LEU A 747 33.50 -42.29 9.26
CA LEU A 747 34.89 -42.03 9.65
C LEU A 747 35.07 -42.01 11.17
N LYS A 748 34.10 -41.47 11.93
CA LYS A 748 34.11 -41.53 13.40
C LYS A 748 34.03 -42.97 13.91
N GLU A 749 33.15 -43.79 13.32
CA GLU A 749 33.04 -45.22 13.64
C GLU A 749 34.34 -45.96 13.32
N ALA A 750 34.92 -45.72 12.15
CA ALA A 750 36.22 -46.31 11.77
C ALA A 750 37.34 -45.88 12.73
N SER A 751 37.39 -44.61 13.11
CA SER A 751 38.33 -44.11 14.13
C SER A 751 38.11 -44.77 15.49
N GLY A 752 36.86 -45.02 15.88
CA GLY A 752 36.51 -45.78 17.08
C GLY A 752 37.10 -47.19 17.06
N LYS A 753 36.86 -47.92 15.96
CA LYS A 753 37.41 -49.28 15.75
C LYS A 753 38.94 -49.29 15.80
N VAL A 754 39.60 -48.32 15.18
CA VAL A 754 41.07 -48.21 15.23
C VAL A 754 41.55 -48.02 16.67
N LYS A 755 40.89 -47.16 17.46
CA LYS A 755 41.24 -46.96 18.88
C LYS A 755 41.02 -48.21 19.72
N GLU A 756 40.01 -49.04 19.42
CA GLU A 756 39.80 -50.33 20.07
C GLU A 756 40.92 -51.30 19.74
N LEU A 757 41.26 -51.45 18.46
CA LEU A 757 42.38 -52.28 18.00
C LEU A 757 43.72 -51.83 18.59
N GLU A 758 43.95 -50.52 18.74
CA GLU A 758 45.15 -49.99 19.41
C GLU A 758 45.21 -50.36 20.89
N ARG A 759 44.05 -50.41 21.59
CA ARG A 759 43.98 -50.85 22.98
C ARG A 759 44.26 -52.34 23.10
N GLU A 760 43.62 -53.15 22.26
CA GLU A 760 43.85 -54.61 22.20
C GLU A 760 45.32 -54.92 21.90
N ASN A 761 45.93 -54.22 20.94
CA ASN A 761 47.35 -54.40 20.62
C ASN A 761 48.26 -54.03 21.81
N LYS A 762 47.96 -52.95 22.54
CA LYS A 762 48.69 -52.60 23.77
C LYS A 762 48.53 -53.66 24.87
N GLU A 763 47.35 -54.26 25.01
CA GLU A 763 47.10 -55.36 25.96
C GLU A 763 47.85 -56.63 25.56
N LEU A 764 47.80 -57.02 24.29
CA LEU A 764 48.59 -58.11 23.74
C LEU A 764 50.09 -57.88 23.92
N GLN A 765 50.57 -56.66 23.74
CA GLN A 765 51.96 -56.30 23.99
C GLN A 765 52.32 -56.43 25.47
N LYS A 766 51.44 -56.02 26.40
CA LYS A 766 51.62 -56.24 27.84
C LYS A 766 51.68 -57.73 28.17
N LEU A 767 50.76 -58.53 27.65
CA LEU A 767 50.76 -59.99 27.82
C LEU A 767 52.08 -60.59 27.32
N ALA A 768 52.52 -60.23 26.10
CA ALA A 768 53.79 -60.69 25.56
C ALA A 768 55.00 -60.26 26.42
N THR A 769 54.97 -59.08 27.06
CA THR A 769 56.03 -58.69 28.00
C THR A 769 56.01 -59.48 29.29
N ILE A 770 54.82 -59.83 29.81
CA ILE A 770 54.67 -60.69 30.98
C ILE A 770 55.21 -62.08 30.64
N ASP A 771 54.79 -62.66 29.52
CA ASP A 771 55.26 -63.97 29.07
C ASP A 771 56.79 -64.01 28.90
N LYS A 772 57.38 -62.96 28.32
CA LYS A 772 58.84 -62.82 28.24
C LYS A 772 59.52 -62.78 29.60
N ARG A 773 58.95 -62.07 30.58
CA ARG A 773 59.46 -62.03 31.96
C ARG A 773 59.34 -63.40 32.62
N THR A 774 58.18 -64.05 32.51
CA THR A 774 57.95 -65.40 33.02
C THR A 774 58.92 -66.40 32.40
N LEU A 775 59.17 -66.31 31.09
CA LEU A 775 60.19 -67.14 30.43
C LEU A 775 61.60 -66.83 30.92
N ALA A 776 61.92 -65.57 31.22
CA ALA A 776 63.22 -65.20 31.78
C ALA A 776 63.39 -65.73 33.21
N THR A 777 62.38 -65.61 34.07
CA THR A 777 62.43 -66.16 35.43
C THR A 777 62.55 -67.68 35.40
N LEU A 778 61.77 -68.37 34.56
CA LEU A 778 61.90 -69.82 34.39
C LEU A 778 63.29 -70.24 33.88
N ARG A 779 63.91 -69.43 33.01
CA ARG A 779 65.30 -69.65 32.56
C ARG A 779 66.30 -69.43 33.69
N GLU A 780 66.11 -68.39 34.51
CA GLU A 780 66.96 -68.10 35.67
C GLU A 780 66.84 -69.21 36.73
N ASP A 781 65.62 -69.63 37.06
CA ASP A 781 65.35 -70.76 37.97
C ASP A 781 66.01 -72.04 37.47
N LEU A 782 65.91 -72.33 36.16
CA LEU A 782 66.58 -73.47 35.56
C LEU A 782 68.10 -73.38 35.65
N VAL A 783 68.68 -72.18 35.48
CA VAL A 783 70.13 -71.96 35.64
C VAL A 783 70.54 -72.08 37.10
N ASN A 784 69.77 -71.52 38.03
CA ASN A 784 70.02 -71.61 39.47
C ASN A 784 69.98 -73.06 39.94
N GLU A 785 69.00 -73.85 39.50
CA GLU A 785 68.96 -75.29 39.79
C GLU A 785 70.17 -76.01 39.18
N LYS A 786 70.57 -75.69 37.94
CA LYS A 786 71.82 -76.24 37.36
C LYS A 786 73.07 -75.86 38.15
N LEU A 787 73.17 -74.62 38.64
CA LEU A 787 74.28 -74.15 39.46
C LEU A 787 74.28 -74.81 40.84
N LYS A 788 73.12 -74.98 41.49
CA LYS A 788 73.00 -75.74 42.74
C LYS A 788 73.46 -77.17 42.56
N VAL A 789 73.01 -77.84 41.50
CA VAL A 789 73.46 -79.20 41.15
C VAL A 789 74.98 -79.22 40.92
N GLN A 790 75.55 -78.22 40.25
CA GLN A 790 77.00 -78.11 40.05
C GLN A 790 77.77 -77.80 41.34
N GLN A 791 77.23 -76.96 42.24
CA GLN A 791 77.83 -76.68 43.55
C GLN A 791 77.84 -77.92 44.42
N GLN A 792 76.72 -78.65 44.49
CA GLN A 792 76.64 -79.94 45.16
C GLN A 792 77.68 -80.92 44.59
N TRP A 793 77.86 -80.93 43.27
CA TRP A 793 78.88 -81.73 42.61
C TRP A 793 80.31 -81.32 43.01
N ASN A 794 80.61 -80.02 43.04
CA ASN A 794 81.92 -79.50 43.48
C ASN A 794 82.20 -79.74 44.98
N GLU A 795 81.18 -79.62 45.84
CA GLU A 795 81.28 -79.93 47.26
C GLU A 795 81.60 -81.41 47.46
N MET A 796 80.94 -82.29 46.70
CA MET A 796 81.28 -83.71 46.66
C MET A 796 82.72 -83.95 46.20
N GLU A 797 83.23 -83.17 45.24
CA GLU A 797 84.61 -83.26 44.77
C GLU A 797 85.63 -82.74 45.81
N LYS A 798 85.33 -81.63 46.51
CA LYS A 798 86.17 -81.14 47.61
C LYS A 798 86.21 -82.09 48.78
N LEU A 799 85.06 -82.63 49.20
CA LEU A 799 84.99 -83.68 50.21
C LEU A 799 85.82 -84.89 49.78
N SER A 800 85.79 -85.23 48.48
CA SER A 800 86.66 -86.29 47.93
C SER A 800 88.14 -85.94 48.07
N GLN A 801 88.55 -84.71 47.77
CA GLN A 801 89.94 -84.26 47.92
C GLN A 801 90.38 -84.11 49.39
N GLU A 802 89.49 -83.73 50.30
CA GLU A 802 89.77 -83.66 51.74
C GLU A 802 89.94 -85.06 52.34
N LEU A 803 89.11 -86.02 51.91
CA LEU A 803 89.33 -87.44 52.17
C LEU A 803 90.72 -87.86 51.66
N GLU A 804 91.08 -87.49 50.42
CA GLU A 804 92.43 -87.77 49.87
C GLU A 804 93.56 -87.19 50.74
N LYS A 805 93.43 -85.95 51.23
CA LYS A 805 94.45 -85.29 52.07
C LYS A 805 94.62 -85.91 53.46
N ILE A 806 93.57 -86.49 54.03
CA ILE A 806 93.64 -87.22 55.31
C ILE A 806 94.30 -88.61 55.12
N GLY A 807 94.68 -88.96 53.88
CA GLY A 807 95.28 -90.26 53.53
C GLY A 807 94.23 -91.28 53.07
N LEU A 808 92.96 -90.91 53.05
CA LEU A 808 91.84 -91.69 52.54
C LEU A 808 91.64 -91.36 51.05
N ASN A 809 92.65 -91.72 50.25
CA ASN A 809 92.65 -91.46 48.80
C ASN A 809 91.36 -91.99 48.18
N ARG A 810 90.63 -91.30 47.29
CA ARG A 810 89.36 -91.86 46.77
C ARG A 810 89.54 -93.20 46.06
N GLU A 811 90.68 -93.44 45.43
CA GLU A 811 91.04 -94.76 44.90
C GLU A 811 91.48 -95.76 46.00
N ARG A 812 92.04 -95.30 47.13
CA ARG A 812 92.37 -96.15 48.29
C ARG A 812 91.16 -96.46 49.15
N LEU A 813 90.21 -95.54 49.29
CA LEU A 813 88.88 -95.75 49.83
C LEU A 813 87.98 -96.46 48.83
N LEU A 814 88.19 -96.42 47.50
CA LEU A 814 87.48 -97.31 46.56
C LEU A 814 88.15 -98.66 46.45
N GLN A 815 89.40 -98.82 46.87
CA GLN A 815 90.05 -100.11 47.12
C GLN A 815 89.65 -100.66 48.50
N GLU A 816 89.52 -99.82 49.51
CA GLU A 816 89.08 -100.18 50.87
C GLU A 816 87.55 -100.23 51.02
N GLU A 817 86.79 -99.48 50.21
CA GLU A 817 85.38 -99.71 49.88
C GLU A 817 85.26 -100.78 48.81
N HIS A 818 86.22 -101.08 47.93
CA HIS A 818 86.14 -102.38 47.25
C HIS A 818 86.33 -103.51 48.25
N ASN A 819 87.15 -103.35 49.29
CA ASN A 819 87.23 -104.36 50.33
C ASN A 819 85.98 -104.34 51.22
N CYS A 820 85.43 -103.18 51.59
CA CYS A 820 84.24 -103.07 52.45
C CYS A 820 82.90 -103.21 51.71
N GLU A 821 82.82 -102.89 50.43
CA GLU A 821 81.73 -103.19 49.50
C GLU A 821 81.85 -104.61 49.00
N ASP A 822 83.04 -105.19 48.76
CA ASP A 822 83.12 -106.65 48.59
C ASP A 822 82.71 -107.36 49.88
N ASP A 823 83.04 -106.84 51.06
CA ASP A 823 82.58 -107.44 52.31
C ASP A 823 81.08 -107.23 52.51
N LYS A 824 80.52 -106.07 52.15
CA LYS A 824 79.06 -105.83 52.23
C LYS A 824 78.30 -106.55 51.12
N TYR A 825 78.83 -106.67 49.91
CA TYR A 825 78.28 -107.45 48.81
C TYR A 825 78.44 -108.93 49.10
N LYS A 826 79.56 -109.43 49.63
CA LYS A 826 79.65 -110.82 50.11
C LYS A 826 78.69 -111.06 51.27
N ILE A 827 78.44 -110.10 52.15
CA ILE A 827 77.42 -110.24 53.20
C ILE A 827 76.00 -110.19 52.62
N LEU A 828 75.73 -109.35 51.62
CA LEU A 828 74.41 -109.28 50.96
C LEU A 828 74.17 -110.49 50.07
N GLU A 829 75.18 -110.94 49.35
CA GLU A 829 75.20 -112.08 48.44
C GLU A 829 75.14 -113.37 49.27
N THR A 830 75.87 -113.52 50.38
CA THR A 830 75.64 -114.65 51.31
C THR A 830 74.27 -114.60 51.99
N LYS A 831 73.71 -113.41 52.27
CA LYS A 831 72.33 -113.30 52.76
C LYS A 831 71.31 -113.66 51.69
N ILE A 832 71.47 -113.18 50.46
CA ILE A 832 70.59 -113.48 49.32
C ILE A 832 70.74 -114.95 48.91
N GLU A 833 71.94 -115.50 48.86
CA GLU A 833 72.20 -116.91 48.62
C GLU A 833 71.65 -117.77 49.75
N SER A 834 71.80 -117.40 51.03
CA SER A 834 71.21 -118.18 52.13
C SER A 834 69.68 -118.12 52.13
N THR A 835 69.08 -116.99 51.72
CA THR A 835 67.63 -116.85 51.59
C THR A 835 67.09 -117.52 50.34
N LEU A 836 67.81 -117.48 49.21
CA LEU A 836 67.51 -118.25 48.00
C LEU A 836 67.68 -119.74 48.25
N LYS A 837 68.71 -120.17 48.96
CA LYS A 837 68.93 -121.59 49.29
C LYS A 837 67.85 -122.11 50.23
N LYS A 838 67.45 -121.32 51.24
CA LYS A 838 66.27 -121.65 52.07
C LYS A 838 64.97 -121.64 51.29
N THR A 839 64.74 -120.69 50.39
CA THR A 839 63.51 -120.70 49.57
C THR A 839 63.50 -121.79 48.52
N LEU A 840 64.67 -122.19 48.01
CA LEU A 840 64.84 -123.35 47.15
C LEU A 840 64.63 -124.64 47.93
N GLU A 841 65.20 -124.82 49.11
CA GLU A 841 64.93 -125.97 49.98
C GLU A 841 63.44 -126.07 50.32
N ILE A 842 62.80 -124.97 50.72
CA ILE A 842 61.35 -124.95 50.98
C ILE A 842 60.55 -125.28 49.71
N ARG A 843 61.02 -124.83 48.53
CA ARG A 843 60.36 -125.19 47.27
C ARG A 843 60.62 -126.64 46.87
N GLU A 844 61.80 -127.21 47.12
CA GLU A 844 62.11 -128.61 46.86
C GLU A 844 61.32 -129.52 47.78
N GLU A 845 61.21 -129.20 49.07
CA GLU A 845 60.34 -129.91 50.01
C GLU A 845 58.87 -129.84 49.57
N LYS A 846 58.42 -128.69 49.07
CA LYS A 846 57.05 -128.51 48.58
C LYS A 846 56.81 -129.21 47.24
N ILE A 847 57.81 -129.27 46.38
CA ILE A 847 57.78 -130.04 45.13
C ILE A 847 57.72 -131.53 45.47
N GLN A 848 58.58 -132.05 46.36
CA GLN A 848 58.52 -133.44 46.82
C GLN A 848 57.18 -133.80 47.45
N SER A 849 56.62 -132.89 48.25
CA SER A 849 55.27 -133.05 48.81
C SER A 849 54.17 -133.09 47.74
N LEU A 850 54.28 -132.29 46.68
CA LEU A 850 53.30 -132.27 45.59
C LEU A 850 53.49 -133.46 44.65
N GLU A 851 54.72 -133.89 44.41
CA GLU A 851 55.05 -135.09 43.66
C GLU A 851 54.51 -136.34 44.37
N SER A 852 54.68 -136.45 45.69
CA SER A 852 54.10 -137.57 46.45
C SER A 852 52.57 -137.59 46.36
N ARG A 853 51.92 -136.42 46.48
CA ARG A 853 50.46 -136.31 46.30
C ARG A 853 50.01 -136.58 44.87
N LEU A 854 50.83 -136.22 43.88
CA LEU A 854 50.52 -136.47 42.48
C LEU A 854 50.65 -137.97 42.17
N GLU A 855 51.63 -138.67 42.73
CA GLU A 855 51.73 -140.12 42.63
C GLU A 855 50.55 -140.82 43.30
N GLU A 856 50.17 -140.38 44.50
CA GLU A 856 48.95 -140.86 45.17
C GLU A 856 47.70 -140.62 44.31
N SER A 857 47.53 -139.41 43.75
CA SER A 857 46.40 -139.12 42.87
C SER A 857 46.45 -139.91 41.56
N SER A 858 47.63 -140.15 41.00
CA SER A 858 47.81 -140.91 39.76
C SER A 858 47.50 -142.38 39.97
N SER A 859 47.91 -142.95 41.12
CA SER A 859 47.59 -144.33 41.49
C SER A 859 46.09 -144.50 41.74
N LEU A 860 45.44 -143.54 42.39
CA LEU A 860 43.99 -143.51 42.55
C LEU A 860 43.27 -143.39 41.20
N ASN A 861 43.77 -142.55 40.29
CA ASN A 861 43.24 -142.45 38.93
C ASN A 861 43.43 -143.74 38.13
N LEU A 862 44.52 -144.47 38.34
CA LEU A 862 44.74 -145.76 37.69
C LEU A 862 43.75 -146.81 38.20
N GLN A 863 43.50 -146.83 39.52
CA GLN A 863 42.47 -147.67 40.13
C GLN A 863 41.08 -147.35 39.56
N LEU A 864 40.71 -146.06 39.51
CA LEU A 864 39.44 -145.63 38.92
C LEU A 864 39.33 -145.94 37.43
N ARG A 865 40.44 -145.86 36.68
CA ARG A 865 40.46 -146.26 35.26
C ARG A 865 40.29 -147.76 35.07
N THR A 866 40.85 -148.60 35.95
CA THR A 866 40.60 -150.05 35.90
C THR A 866 39.16 -150.39 36.26
N GLU A 867 38.57 -149.67 37.20
CA GLU A 867 37.15 -149.80 37.54
C GLU A 867 36.22 -149.34 36.41
N LEU A 868 36.61 -148.33 35.62
CA LEU A 868 35.84 -147.89 34.43
C LEU A 868 35.96 -148.81 33.20
N THR A 869 36.96 -149.69 33.10
CA THR A 869 37.03 -150.73 32.03
C THR A 869 36.26 -152.01 32.36
N ALA A 870 35.89 -152.19 33.62
CA ALA A 870 35.07 -153.31 34.07
C ALA A 870 33.62 -152.85 34.19
N VAL A 871 32.97 -152.71 33.04
CA VAL A 871 31.55 -153.05 32.94
C VAL A 871 31.37 -154.50 33.37
#